data_AF-A0A928BQB3-F1
#
_entry.id   AF-A0A928BQB3-F1
#
_cell.length_a   1.000
_cell.length_b   1.000
_cell.length_c   1.000
_cell.angle_alpha   90.00
_cell.angle_beta   90.00
_cell.angle_gamma   90.00
#
_symmetry.space_group_name_H-M   'P 1'
#
loop_
_entity.id
_entity.type
_entity.pdbx_description
1 polymer ?
#
loop_
_entity_poly.entity_id
_entity_poly.type
_entity_poly.pdbx_seq_one_letter_code
_entity_poly.pdbx_strand_id
1 'polypeptide(L)'
;MTIRHLSYLILLFISWNSVAAQTIRLNAKATGKRFDGIGAVNGGGATSVLLKDYPEPQRSQIMDMVYKPMFGASVSTILVEVPGDGNSTQGSMPSHAHERNDANFMRGYMWWVMQEAKCRNADLSLDATAWSAPAWVGNFWSDDMVDYYIAWLQGLRQVHGLELDALGCHNEKGWNADFAKHLRRAMNKRGFRDVKLHGFGNWGGQKMDFLKRMQEDEELRDALDAVCAHTFSEIQLTPEQRKMAEDMGKPIWNSEDHVYLPGFNCLISIVHCFNQNYIISGATKVVNWYDIGATYPLEPYSKEPPMLLAQEPWSGHYTVREALWGYAHYGQFTRVGWRYIDDGCMNLPGGGSMVTMRDPQTGDYSIIAETKGAKQVQTITVKVDKSLAKGKLCQWYSDAQQQFVRLNDITPKGGSFSFTLKPNAVYSLSTTTGQQKGSFADIPASKPFPIPYEDDFEQYKNPSEWGYLPHYLADLIGCFELRPIPTPNTKPSARRSATLDPSRTLNSTTCLRQTVGSHTLSWAPEWHHYTIIGDRDWTDYEISADVYLNPGDEAGVMGRLCDVGSGYGVWAKGYYLKMDEQGRVELILTRGKRDQKELIGDKEQQAIILARKDVEVGGEYILDEKEVSGITALQWHNLRLRFEGDRILGYVDGVEVVKATSDHYGKGMAGLIAPLKEHRVSTPYFDNLKIVPIGRTKATQTTLSAIQPLYPVSSHGIGREMLLQRLQSLNSRGIMFGHQDDPFYGLGWDDRSASGGHSDVLATCGDYPAVMGFELGGIEMGDTKSLDSVPFARIREELLAHVRRGGIATISWHPRNPHTGGTSWVNAQERDKNTVAAVLPGGKDHEVFQIWLGRLTTFLASLCDEQGQPIPFIFRPWHENSGGWFWWGRGLCSAEEYKALWNMTQDFVTRTLPYNILWSWSPNYGFEPDVLKTYPGHDRVDVIGLDAYQQRGGEQAFIATLNKDLTTLSALAAEKGKLLALTECGYQNIPDPTWWTRVLKPQIEKFPLSYFLVWRNADHHQYFAPAPSTKDALDFRNMVKDKRVMLLKDIK
;
A
#
# COMPACT_ATOMS: atom_id res chain seq x y z
N MET A 1 -30.62 -80.03 31.46
CA MET A 1 -31.77 -79.82 30.56
C MET A 1 -32.73 -78.86 31.27
N THR A 2 -33.35 -77.91 30.54
CA THR A 2 -34.50 -77.06 30.95
C THR A 2 -34.48 -76.26 32.27
N ILE A 3 -34.57 -74.92 32.13
CA ILE A 3 -35.50 -74.00 32.84
C ILE A 3 -35.47 -73.90 34.38
N ARG A 4 -35.24 -72.67 34.91
CA ARG A 4 -36.13 -72.01 35.90
C ARG A 4 -35.84 -70.49 36.08
N HIS A 5 -36.87 -69.77 36.54
CA HIS A 5 -36.84 -68.36 36.98
C HIS A 5 -36.08 -68.24 38.34
N LEU A 6 -35.75 -67.07 38.92
CA LEU A 6 -36.58 -65.87 39.14
C LEU A 6 -35.77 -64.62 39.56
N SER A 7 -36.43 -63.47 39.46
CA SER A 7 -36.07 -62.08 39.79
C SER A 7 -35.14 -61.80 40.99
N TYR A 8 -34.36 -60.71 40.87
CA TYR A 8 -34.03 -59.80 41.97
C TYR A 8 -34.28 -58.34 41.55
N LEU A 9 -34.72 -57.50 42.48
CA LEU A 9 -34.96 -56.07 42.24
C LEU A 9 -33.64 -55.29 42.21
N ILE A 10 -33.53 -54.34 41.29
CA ILE A 10 -32.64 -53.18 41.43
C ILE A 10 -33.52 -51.93 41.31
N LEU A 11 -33.48 -51.05 42.32
CA LEU A 11 -34.20 -49.79 42.27
C LEU A 11 -33.53 -48.83 41.28
N LEU A 12 -34.18 -48.61 40.13
CA LEU A 12 -33.86 -47.53 39.21
C LEU A 12 -34.30 -46.19 39.82
N PHE A 13 -33.45 -45.63 40.69
CA PHE A 13 -33.50 -44.21 41.05
C PHE A 13 -33.09 -43.38 39.82
N ILE A 14 -34.02 -43.19 38.90
CA ILE A 14 -33.87 -42.22 37.80
C ILE A 14 -34.08 -40.83 38.40
N SER A 15 -33.00 -40.21 38.86
CA SER A 15 -33.00 -38.82 39.31
C SER A 15 -33.29 -37.88 38.13
N TRP A 16 -34.57 -37.54 37.96
CA TRP A 16 -35.00 -36.42 37.11
C TRP A 16 -34.54 -35.10 37.72
N ASN A 17 -33.24 -34.81 37.61
CA ASN A 17 -32.69 -33.48 37.82
C ASN A 17 -33.14 -32.58 36.67
N SER A 18 -34.34 -32.02 36.82
CA SER A 18 -34.90 -31.05 35.89
C SER A 18 -34.06 -29.77 35.89
N VAL A 19 -33.13 -29.66 34.93
CA VAL A 19 -32.36 -28.42 34.71
C VAL A 19 -33.34 -27.29 34.44
N ALA A 20 -33.18 -26.17 35.17
CA ALA A 20 -34.13 -25.07 35.14
C ALA A 20 -34.31 -24.50 33.72
N ALA A 21 -35.53 -24.60 33.17
CA ALA A 21 -35.88 -24.02 31.88
C ALA A 21 -35.93 -22.49 32.02
N GLN A 22 -34.90 -21.82 31.51
CA GLN A 22 -34.76 -20.37 31.65
C GLN A 22 -35.68 -19.65 30.66
N THR A 23 -36.38 -18.60 31.10
CA THR A 23 -37.21 -17.76 30.22
C THR A 23 -36.63 -16.37 30.11
N ILE A 24 -36.24 -15.96 28.90
CA ILE A 24 -35.88 -14.57 28.57
C ILE A 24 -37.00 -13.87 27.78
N ARG A 25 -36.99 -12.53 27.77
CA ARG A 25 -37.94 -11.70 27.02
C ARG A 25 -37.17 -10.74 26.13
N LEU A 26 -37.29 -10.85 24.81
CA LEU A 26 -36.66 -9.94 23.87
C LEU A 26 -37.61 -8.78 23.56
N ASN A 27 -37.25 -7.60 24.06
CA ASN A 27 -38.00 -6.35 23.94
C ASN A 27 -37.31 -5.42 22.93
N ALA A 28 -37.99 -5.03 21.84
CA ALA A 28 -37.39 -4.10 20.88
C ALA A 28 -37.13 -2.69 21.46
N LYS A 29 -37.79 -2.33 22.57
CA LYS A 29 -37.55 -1.08 23.30
C LYS A 29 -36.42 -1.17 24.33
N ALA A 30 -35.69 -2.28 24.41
CA ALA A 30 -34.52 -2.41 25.27
C ALA A 30 -33.41 -1.41 24.88
N THR A 31 -32.62 -1.01 25.88
CA THR A 31 -31.70 0.13 25.86
C THR A 31 -30.32 -0.15 25.27
N GLY A 32 -29.97 -1.42 25.04
CA GLY A 32 -28.62 -1.89 24.77
C GLY A 32 -27.85 -1.13 23.70
N LYS A 33 -26.52 -1.10 23.85
CA LYS A 33 -25.63 -0.22 23.07
C LYS A 33 -25.64 -0.58 21.58
N ARG A 34 -25.12 0.34 20.76
CA ARG A 34 -24.74 0.05 19.36
C ARG A 34 -23.67 -1.05 19.34
N PHE A 35 -23.74 -1.94 18.37
CA PHE A 35 -22.65 -2.84 18.01
C PHE A 35 -21.75 -2.13 16.99
N ASP A 36 -20.49 -1.96 17.34
CA ASP A 36 -19.50 -1.21 16.56
C ASP A 36 -18.55 -2.13 15.77
N GLY A 37 -18.55 -3.43 16.07
CA GLY A 37 -17.96 -4.48 15.21
C GLY A 37 -17.26 -5.60 15.98
N ILE A 38 -17.03 -6.72 15.29
CA ILE A 38 -15.93 -7.63 15.62
C ILE A 38 -14.99 -7.80 14.43
N GLY A 39 -13.73 -8.10 14.74
CA GLY A 39 -12.66 -8.17 13.75
C GLY A 39 -11.36 -8.75 14.30
N ALA A 40 -10.29 -8.54 13.54
CA ALA A 40 -8.95 -8.93 13.93
C ALA A 40 -7.90 -7.93 13.41
N VAL A 41 -6.68 -8.02 13.96
CA VAL A 41 -5.53 -7.21 13.55
C VAL A 41 -4.84 -7.82 12.33
N ASN A 42 -4.31 -6.98 11.44
CA ASN A 42 -3.27 -7.33 10.46
C ASN A 42 -2.06 -6.39 10.64
N GLY A 43 -0.85 -6.92 10.54
CA GLY A 43 0.31 -6.29 11.19
C GLY A 43 0.29 -6.56 12.70
N GLY A 44 0.81 -5.62 13.47
CA GLY A 44 1.30 -5.88 14.81
C GLY A 44 2.50 -6.83 14.74
N GLY A 45 3.42 -6.55 13.82
CA GLY A 45 4.57 -7.39 13.52
C GLY A 45 4.43 -8.27 12.28
N ALA A 46 4.41 -7.69 11.07
CA ALA A 46 4.62 -8.41 9.80
C ALA A 46 3.74 -9.66 9.53
N THR A 47 2.59 -9.79 10.21
CA THR A 47 1.81 -11.03 10.33
C THR A 47 1.32 -11.67 9.02
N SER A 48 1.32 -10.92 7.91
CA SER A 48 0.92 -11.41 6.58
C SER A 48 2.04 -11.32 5.52
N VAL A 49 3.31 -11.27 5.92
CA VAL A 49 4.46 -11.06 5.02
C VAL A 49 4.56 -12.07 3.86
N LEU A 50 4.23 -13.35 4.09
CA LEU A 50 4.22 -14.39 3.04
C LEU A 50 2.95 -14.38 2.17
N LEU A 51 1.89 -13.67 2.57
CA LEU A 51 0.61 -13.66 1.84
C LEU A 51 0.76 -12.98 0.47
N LYS A 52 1.65 -11.98 0.37
CA LYS A 52 1.97 -11.28 -0.88
C LYS A 52 2.40 -12.23 -1.99
N ASP A 53 3.11 -13.29 -1.62
CA ASP A 53 3.76 -14.25 -2.52
C ASP A 53 2.86 -15.43 -2.91
N TYR A 54 1.61 -15.49 -2.46
CA TYR A 54 0.71 -16.58 -2.88
C TYR A 54 0.33 -16.47 -4.37
N PRO A 55 0.27 -17.60 -5.10
CA PRO A 55 -0.34 -17.63 -6.42
C PRO A 55 -1.86 -17.41 -6.33
N GLU A 56 -2.43 -16.92 -7.43
CA GLU A 56 -3.87 -17.01 -7.64
C GLU A 56 -4.24 -18.42 -8.16
N PRO A 57 -5.41 -18.97 -7.77
CA PRO A 57 -6.47 -18.33 -6.99
C PRO A 57 -6.27 -18.36 -5.46
N GLN A 58 -5.25 -19.04 -4.93
CA GLN A 58 -5.14 -19.29 -3.49
C GLN A 58 -4.99 -18.00 -2.66
N ARG A 59 -4.29 -16.98 -3.16
CA ARG A 59 -4.20 -15.66 -2.51
C ARG A 59 -5.60 -15.03 -2.34
N SER A 60 -6.38 -14.92 -3.42
CA SER A 60 -7.77 -14.45 -3.34
C SER A 60 -8.66 -15.36 -2.50
N GLN A 61 -8.44 -16.69 -2.48
CA GLN A 61 -9.22 -17.63 -1.65
C GLN A 61 -9.00 -17.40 -0.14
N ILE A 62 -7.78 -17.07 0.28
CA ILE A 62 -7.47 -16.73 1.68
C ILE A 62 -8.19 -15.43 2.09
N MET A 63 -8.13 -14.40 1.24
CA MET A 63 -8.83 -13.12 1.47
C MET A 63 -10.36 -13.31 1.49
N ASP A 64 -10.90 -14.19 0.64
CA ASP A 64 -12.32 -14.59 0.63
C ASP A 64 -12.73 -15.26 1.95
N MET A 65 -11.88 -16.12 2.52
CA MET A 65 -12.18 -16.80 3.79
C MET A 65 -12.25 -15.84 4.99
N VAL A 66 -11.54 -14.71 4.98
CA VAL A 66 -11.57 -13.73 6.09
C VAL A 66 -12.64 -12.66 5.87
N TYR A 67 -12.52 -11.86 4.80
CA TYR A 67 -13.23 -10.58 4.70
C TYR A 67 -14.56 -10.66 3.94
N LYS A 68 -14.77 -11.68 3.10
CA LYS A 68 -15.98 -11.79 2.26
C LYS A 68 -17.24 -11.96 3.12
N PRO A 69 -18.26 -11.07 3.00
CA PRO A 69 -19.47 -11.17 3.78
C PRO A 69 -20.19 -12.49 3.54
N MET A 70 -20.73 -13.07 4.61
CA MET A 70 -21.53 -14.30 4.55
C MET A 70 -20.79 -15.46 3.84
N PHE A 71 -19.50 -15.68 4.13
CA PHE A 71 -18.73 -16.79 3.54
C PHE A 71 -17.87 -17.53 4.56
N GLY A 72 -16.78 -16.91 5.02
CA GLY A 72 -15.94 -17.42 6.10
C GLY A 72 -16.15 -16.62 7.38
N ALA A 73 -15.06 -16.11 7.98
CA ALA A 73 -15.10 -15.29 9.20
C ALA A 73 -16.06 -14.10 9.07
N SER A 74 -16.10 -13.47 7.89
CA SER A 74 -17.00 -12.36 7.57
C SER A 74 -16.85 -11.20 8.57
N VAL A 75 -15.60 -10.82 8.86
CA VAL A 75 -15.29 -9.76 9.84
C VAL A 75 -15.88 -8.40 9.42
N SER A 76 -16.18 -7.58 10.43
CA SER A 76 -16.82 -6.27 10.26
C SER A 76 -15.89 -5.09 10.53
N THR A 77 -14.69 -5.35 11.03
CA THR A 77 -13.59 -4.38 11.15
C THR A 77 -12.26 -5.11 10.94
N ILE A 78 -11.26 -4.40 10.45
CA ILE A 78 -9.85 -4.79 10.49
C ILE A 78 -9.11 -3.65 11.18
N LEU A 79 -8.17 -3.98 12.08
CA LEU A 79 -7.21 -3.01 12.62
C LEU A 79 -5.88 -3.25 11.91
N VAL A 80 -5.33 -2.25 11.22
CA VAL A 80 -4.03 -2.36 10.57
C VAL A 80 -2.93 -1.68 11.35
N GLU A 81 -1.74 -2.25 11.31
CA GLU A 81 -0.53 -1.52 11.66
C GLU A 81 -0.28 -0.40 10.64
N VAL A 82 -0.07 0.81 11.14
CA VAL A 82 0.65 1.88 10.42
C VAL A 82 2.14 1.50 10.47
N PRO A 83 2.76 1.07 9.36
CA PRO A 83 4.14 0.57 9.37
C PRO A 83 5.12 1.63 9.84
N GLY A 84 6.22 1.21 10.48
CA GLY A 84 7.09 2.13 11.22
C GLY A 84 8.56 1.72 11.32
N ASP A 85 9.04 0.89 10.38
CA ASP A 85 10.42 0.39 10.21
C ASP A 85 10.97 -0.53 11.33
N GLY A 86 10.59 -0.30 12.59
CA GLY A 86 11.01 -1.11 13.74
C GLY A 86 10.15 -2.33 13.98
N ASN A 87 10.72 -3.36 14.60
CA ASN A 87 10.00 -4.62 14.89
C ASN A 87 8.77 -4.44 15.80
N SER A 88 7.64 -5.05 15.41
CA SER A 88 6.36 -4.95 16.10
C SER A 88 5.75 -6.29 16.56
N THR A 89 6.36 -7.44 16.22
CA THR A 89 6.32 -8.77 16.91
C THR A 89 7.01 -9.82 16.04
N GLN A 90 6.39 -10.33 14.97
CA GLN A 90 7.03 -11.34 14.11
C GLN A 90 8.08 -10.75 13.15
N GLY A 91 7.98 -9.45 12.85
CA GLY A 91 8.92 -8.75 12.00
C GLY A 91 8.76 -7.24 12.06
N SER A 92 9.54 -6.55 11.22
CA SER A 92 9.43 -5.12 10.92
C SER A 92 8.60 -4.90 9.66
N MET A 93 8.06 -3.69 9.49
CA MET A 93 7.26 -3.33 8.31
C MET A 93 7.66 -1.95 7.76
N PRO A 94 7.87 -1.80 6.44
CA PRO A 94 8.43 -0.59 5.84
C PRO A 94 7.46 0.58 5.90
N SER A 95 7.89 1.66 6.55
CA SER A 95 7.21 2.94 6.67
C SER A 95 6.98 3.62 5.31
N HIS A 96 5.91 4.40 5.19
CA HIS A 96 5.73 5.33 4.06
C HIS A 96 6.78 6.44 4.00
N ALA A 97 7.56 6.66 5.07
CA ALA A 97 8.55 7.73 5.18
C ALA A 97 9.72 7.31 6.08
N HIS A 98 10.71 6.57 5.55
CA HIS A 98 11.94 6.19 6.27
C HIS A 98 12.73 7.42 6.76
N GLU A 99 12.62 8.51 5.99
CA GLU A 99 13.21 9.82 6.26
C GLU A 99 12.13 10.91 6.19
N ARG A 100 12.37 12.07 6.82
CA ARG A 100 11.40 13.18 6.94
C ARG A 100 10.87 13.74 5.62
N ASN A 101 11.64 13.58 4.54
CA ASN A 101 11.30 14.05 3.19
C ASN A 101 11.02 12.90 2.21
N ASP A 102 10.97 11.65 2.70
CA ASP A 102 10.62 10.46 1.94
C ASP A 102 9.10 10.22 2.02
N ALA A 103 8.49 9.82 0.91
CA ALA A 103 7.05 9.62 0.81
C ALA A 103 6.75 8.56 -0.26
N ASN A 104 6.59 7.32 0.18
CA ASN A 104 6.36 6.16 -0.69
C ASN A 104 5.24 5.27 -0.14
N PHE A 105 4.05 5.47 -0.69
CA PHE A 105 2.85 4.72 -0.32
C PHE A 105 2.71 3.39 -1.08
N MET A 106 3.70 2.99 -1.87
CA MET A 106 3.75 1.70 -2.56
C MET A 106 4.60 0.65 -1.83
N ARG A 107 4.93 0.89 -0.54
CA ARG A 107 5.74 0.00 0.30
C ARG A 107 4.94 -1.07 1.00
N GLY A 108 5.51 -2.26 1.07
CA GLY A 108 4.92 -3.42 1.73
C GLY A 108 3.58 -3.83 1.13
N TYR A 109 2.85 -4.64 1.88
CA TYR A 109 1.59 -5.26 1.45
C TYR A 109 0.33 -4.67 2.11
N MET A 110 0.47 -3.75 3.08
CA MET A 110 -0.66 -3.33 3.92
C MET A 110 -1.72 -2.54 3.13
N TRP A 111 -1.30 -1.72 2.16
CA TRP A 111 -2.21 -1.00 1.26
C TRP A 111 -3.04 -1.97 0.42
N TRP A 112 -2.38 -2.99 -0.15
CA TRP A 112 -3.05 -4.08 -0.88
C TRP A 112 -4.02 -4.87 0.02
N VAL A 113 -3.66 -5.20 1.26
CA VAL A 113 -4.58 -5.86 2.22
C VAL A 113 -5.84 -5.02 2.45
N MET A 114 -5.71 -3.71 2.69
CA MET A 114 -6.86 -2.82 2.88
C MET A 114 -7.73 -2.71 1.62
N GLN A 115 -7.12 -2.61 0.44
CA GLN A 115 -7.82 -2.58 -0.85
C GLN A 115 -8.60 -3.89 -1.09
N GLU A 116 -7.94 -5.03 -0.96
CA GLU A 116 -8.55 -6.36 -1.15
C GLU A 116 -9.66 -6.66 -0.13
N ALA A 117 -9.51 -6.20 1.12
CA ALA A 117 -10.52 -6.35 2.16
C ALA A 117 -11.76 -5.48 1.87
N LYS A 118 -11.59 -4.20 1.49
CA LYS A 118 -12.70 -3.32 1.07
C LYS A 118 -13.36 -3.76 -0.24
N CYS A 119 -12.61 -4.29 -1.21
CA CYS A 119 -13.17 -4.84 -2.45
C CYS A 119 -14.10 -6.05 -2.21
N ARG A 120 -13.85 -6.83 -1.14
CA ARG A 120 -14.73 -7.93 -0.71
C ARG A 120 -15.85 -7.46 0.19
N ASN A 121 -15.62 -6.45 1.02
CA ASN A 121 -16.59 -5.91 1.98
C ASN A 121 -16.47 -4.38 2.10
N ALA A 122 -17.26 -3.64 1.32
CA ALA A 122 -17.27 -2.19 1.36
C ALA A 122 -17.69 -1.63 2.74
N ASP A 123 -18.52 -2.37 3.48
CA ASP A 123 -19.02 -2.04 4.83
C ASP A 123 -18.01 -2.38 5.96
N LEU A 124 -16.84 -2.95 5.63
CA LEU A 124 -15.77 -3.25 6.59
C LEU A 124 -15.19 -1.96 7.19
N SER A 125 -15.18 -1.82 8.52
CA SER A 125 -14.50 -0.70 9.19
C SER A 125 -12.97 -0.83 9.05
N LEU A 126 -12.30 0.14 8.42
CA LEU A 126 -10.84 0.22 8.42
C LEU A 126 -10.36 1.05 9.61
N ASP A 127 -9.70 0.41 10.56
CA ASP A 127 -9.09 1.05 11.72
C ASP A 127 -7.55 0.94 11.60
N ALA A 128 -6.77 1.89 12.12
CA ALA A 128 -5.29 1.80 12.11
C ALA A 128 -4.63 2.31 13.40
N THR A 129 -3.45 1.78 13.75
CA THR A 129 -2.59 2.24 14.88
C THR A 129 -1.11 2.01 14.52
N ALA A 130 -0.19 2.89 14.92
CA ALA A 130 1.25 2.60 14.82
C ALA A 130 1.78 1.86 16.06
N TRP A 131 2.63 0.84 15.85
CA TRP A 131 3.43 0.18 16.88
C TRP A 131 4.79 0.87 17.02
N SER A 132 5.52 0.91 15.90
CA SER A 132 6.84 1.51 15.73
C SER A 132 6.74 2.83 14.95
N ALA A 133 7.82 3.63 14.92
CA ALA A 133 7.93 4.79 14.02
C ALA A 133 9.39 5.05 13.58
N PRO A 134 9.63 5.66 12.40
CA PRO A 134 10.96 5.97 11.91
C PRO A 134 11.76 6.92 12.81
N ALA A 135 13.09 6.78 12.77
CA ALA A 135 14.03 7.51 13.64
C ALA A 135 13.84 9.03 13.64
N TRP A 136 13.50 9.63 12.49
CA TRP A 136 13.40 11.08 12.33
C TRP A 136 12.23 11.73 13.08
N VAL A 137 11.26 10.93 13.51
CA VAL A 137 10.14 11.36 14.36
C VAL A 137 10.61 11.71 15.77
N GLY A 138 11.69 11.07 16.26
CA GLY A 138 12.40 11.36 17.51
C GLY A 138 11.65 11.07 18.83
N ASN A 139 10.34 11.32 18.87
CA ASN A 139 9.45 11.02 19.99
C ASN A 139 8.03 10.75 19.46
N PHE A 140 7.42 9.64 19.88
CA PHE A 140 6.08 9.24 19.46
C PHE A 140 4.98 10.24 19.86
N TRP A 141 5.20 11.03 20.91
CA TRP A 141 4.23 12.02 21.41
C TRP A 141 4.51 13.44 20.88
N SER A 142 5.15 13.57 19.72
CA SER A 142 5.53 14.84 19.09
C SER A 142 4.55 15.29 18.00
N ASP A 143 4.64 16.57 17.60
CA ASP A 143 3.97 17.07 16.39
C ASP A 143 4.51 16.41 15.11
N ASP A 144 5.74 15.88 15.11
CA ASP A 144 6.29 15.11 13.98
C ASP A 144 5.55 13.78 13.78
N MET A 145 5.16 13.10 14.87
CA MET A 145 4.31 11.91 14.79
C MET A 145 2.87 12.27 14.35
N VAL A 146 2.40 13.49 14.64
CA VAL A 146 1.13 13.99 14.11
C VAL A 146 1.21 14.17 12.59
N ASP A 147 2.21 14.89 12.06
CA ASP A 147 2.36 15.05 10.61
C ASP A 147 2.70 13.70 9.92
N TYR A 148 3.37 12.75 10.59
CA TYR A 148 3.56 11.37 10.12
C TYR A 148 2.24 10.62 9.88
N TYR A 149 1.34 10.63 10.87
CA TYR A 149 -0.01 10.06 10.73
C TYR A 149 -0.84 10.77 9.67
N ILE A 150 -0.74 12.10 9.57
CA ILE A 150 -1.42 12.87 8.51
C ILE A 150 -0.91 12.48 7.13
N ALA A 151 0.40 12.28 6.96
CA ALA A 151 0.98 11.82 5.69
C ALA A 151 0.48 10.41 5.31
N TRP A 152 0.37 9.49 6.27
CA TRP A 152 -0.18 8.14 6.03
C TRP A 152 -1.65 8.20 5.59
N LEU A 153 -2.49 8.97 6.30
CA LEU A 153 -3.89 9.21 5.94
C LEU A 153 -4.05 9.86 4.56
N GLN A 154 -3.14 10.78 4.21
CA GLN A 154 -3.11 11.41 2.88
C GLN A 154 -2.72 10.42 1.79
N GLY A 155 -1.74 9.54 2.03
CA GLY A 155 -1.39 8.44 1.13
C GLY A 155 -2.56 7.48 0.88
N LEU A 156 -3.21 7.00 1.95
CA LEU A 156 -4.37 6.12 1.86
C LEU A 156 -5.48 6.69 0.96
N ARG A 157 -5.80 7.98 1.16
CA ARG A 157 -6.81 8.72 0.40
C ARG A 157 -6.40 8.96 -1.06
N GLN A 158 -5.20 9.48 -1.28
CA GLN A 158 -4.78 10.02 -2.59
C GLN A 158 -4.30 8.92 -3.54
N VAL A 159 -3.61 7.91 -3.02
CA VAL A 159 -2.98 6.82 -3.79
C VAL A 159 -3.96 5.66 -3.97
N HIS A 160 -4.58 5.21 -2.87
CA HIS A 160 -5.37 3.96 -2.86
C HIS A 160 -6.88 4.20 -2.94
N GLY A 161 -7.34 5.45 -2.84
CA GLY A 161 -8.77 5.81 -2.87
C GLY A 161 -9.56 5.37 -1.63
N LEU A 162 -8.88 5.17 -0.50
CA LEU A 162 -9.46 4.63 0.74
C LEU A 162 -9.50 5.67 1.86
N GLU A 163 -10.41 5.46 2.82
CA GLU A 163 -10.54 6.24 4.05
C GLU A 163 -10.47 5.30 5.25
N LEU A 164 -9.97 5.79 6.39
CA LEU A 164 -10.14 5.10 7.68
C LEU A 164 -11.48 5.46 8.32
N ASP A 165 -12.07 4.48 8.99
CA ASP A 165 -13.17 4.66 9.93
C ASP A 165 -12.67 5.14 11.31
N ALA A 166 -11.45 4.75 11.71
CA ALA A 166 -10.83 5.15 12.97
C ALA A 166 -9.28 5.08 12.97
N LEU A 167 -8.63 5.86 13.84
CA LEU A 167 -7.19 5.89 14.07
C LEU A 167 -6.89 5.82 15.59
N GLY A 168 -5.88 5.07 15.99
CA GLY A 168 -5.37 4.96 17.36
C GLY A 168 -4.04 5.71 17.58
N CYS A 169 -3.75 6.11 18.82
CA CYS A 169 -2.60 6.98 19.12
C CYS A 169 -1.23 6.28 19.05
N HIS A 170 -1.01 5.20 19.80
CA HIS A 170 0.24 4.42 19.85
C HIS A 170 -0.06 3.07 20.54
N ASN A 171 0.39 1.94 19.99
CA ASN A 171 0.13 0.63 20.58
C ASN A 171 0.94 0.39 21.86
N GLU A 172 0.26 0.24 23.01
CA GLU A 172 0.79 -0.31 24.27
C GLU A 172 1.99 0.41 24.92
N LYS A 173 2.28 1.66 24.54
CA LYS A 173 3.38 2.46 25.11
C LYS A 173 2.91 3.66 25.94
N GLY A 174 1.74 3.55 26.55
CA GLY A 174 1.17 4.58 27.44
C GLY A 174 0.20 5.52 26.72
N TRP A 175 0.02 6.72 27.27
CA TRP A 175 -0.93 7.71 26.76
C TRP A 175 -0.43 9.14 26.96
N ASN A 176 -0.89 10.05 26.08
CA ASN A 176 -0.60 11.48 26.18
C ASN A 176 -1.84 12.29 25.76
N ALA A 177 -2.33 13.13 26.67
CA ALA A 177 -3.53 13.95 26.45
C ALA A 177 -3.34 15.01 25.37
N ASP A 178 -2.20 15.71 25.40
CA ASP A 178 -1.94 16.83 24.49
C ASP A 178 -1.67 16.33 23.08
N PHE A 179 -0.97 15.21 22.91
CA PHE A 179 -0.84 14.53 21.61
C PHE A 179 -2.19 14.18 21.00
N ALA A 180 -3.12 13.59 21.75
CA ALA A 180 -4.46 13.25 21.23
C ALA A 180 -5.24 14.49 20.76
N LYS A 181 -5.16 15.60 21.51
CA LYS A 181 -5.74 16.89 21.11
C LYS A 181 -5.07 17.45 19.86
N HIS A 182 -3.74 17.42 19.79
CA HIS A 182 -2.96 17.89 18.65
C HIS A 182 -3.33 17.11 17.38
N LEU A 183 -3.34 15.78 17.46
CA LEU A 183 -3.71 14.87 16.38
C LEU A 183 -5.16 15.13 15.91
N ARG A 184 -6.15 15.21 16.81
CA ARG A 184 -7.54 15.54 16.46
C ARG A 184 -7.65 16.87 15.73
N ARG A 185 -6.97 17.92 16.21
CA ARG A 185 -6.99 19.26 15.58
C ARG A 185 -6.30 19.24 14.22
N ALA A 186 -5.21 18.50 14.06
CA ALA A 186 -4.53 18.31 12.77
C ALA A 186 -5.40 17.55 11.77
N MET A 187 -5.99 16.41 12.16
CA MET A 187 -6.95 15.65 11.35
C MET A 187 -8.10 16.54 10.86
N ASN A 188 -8.69 17.32 11.76
CA ASN A 188 -9.81 18.22 11.43
C ASN A 188 -9.39 19.33 10.44
N LYS A 189 -8.18 19.90 10.61
CA LYS A 189 -7.58 20.92 9.72
C LYS A 189 -7.20 20.37 8.35
N ARG A 190 -6.82 19.09 8.26
CA ARG A 190 -6.33 18.42 7.04
C ARG A 190 -7.43 17.66 6.27
N GLY A 191 -8.67 17.66 6.76
CA GLY A 191 -9.82 17.06 6.07
C GLY A 191 -10.13 15.61 6.45
N PHE A 192 -9.71 15.17 7.64
CA PHE A 192 -9.97 13.84 8.22
C PHE A 192 -10.88 13.94 9.45
N ARG A 193 -11.87 14.84 9.43
CA ARG A 193 -12.75 15.09 10.58
C ARG A 193 -13.67 13.91 10.91
N ASP A 194 -14.04 13.13 9.90
CA ASP A 194 -14.97 12.00 10.01
C ASP A 194 -14.25 10.68 10.36
N VAL A 195 -12.91 10.66 10.23
CA VAL A 195 -12.04 9.62 10.78
C VAL A 195 -12.04 9.78 12.30
N LYS A 196 -12.45 8.74 13.02
CA LYS A 196 -12.52 8.73 14.49
C LYS A 196 -11.13 8.65 15.11
N LEU A 197 -10.93 9.23 16.29
CA LEU A 197 -9.72 9.03 17.09
C LEU A 197 -10.06 8.19 18.33
N HIS A 198 -9.39 7.06 18.54
CA HIS A 198 -9.56 6.25 19.75
C HIS A 198 -8.28 6.24 20.61
N GLY A 199 -8.45 6.31 21.94
CA GLY A 199 -7.34 6.40 22.90
C GLY A 199 -7.51 5.38 24.01
N PHE A 200 -6.50 4.60 24.39
CA PHE A 200 -5.09 4.62 23.99
C PHE A 200 -4.47 3.22 23.72
N GLY A 201 -5.25 2.14 23.63
CA GLY A 201 -4.72 0.84 23.19
C GLY A 201 -3.63 0.27 24.09
N ASN A 202 -3.85 0.31 25.41
CA ASN A 202 -2.91 -0.22 26.41
C ASN A 202 -3.45 -1.48 27.09
N TRP A 203 -2.55 -2.31 27.63
CA TRP A 203 -2.88 -3.49 28.44
C TRP A 203 -2.53 -3.30 29.92
N GLY A 204 -2.74 -4.33 30.73
CA GLY A 204 -2.42 -4.32 32.17
C GLY A 204 -3.45 -3.59 33.03
N GLY A 205 -3.12 -3.39 34.31
CA GLY A 205 -4.06 -2.84 35.31
C GLY A 205 -4.34 -1.33 35.18
N GLN A 206 -3.42 -0.56 34.59
CA GLN A 206 -3.49 0.90 34.48
C GLN A 206 -4.07 1.39 33.13
N LYS A 207 -4.50 0.47 32.26
CA LYS A 207 -4.89 0.78 30.87
C LYS A 207 -6.01 1.81 30.68
N MET A 208 -6.78 2.11 31.72
CA MET A 208 -7.86 3.10 31.72
C MET A 208 -7.61 4.31 32.64
N ASP A 209 -6.40 4.51 33.17
CA ASP A 209 -6.13 5.59 34.13
C ASP A 209 -6.38 6.99 33.55
N PHE A 210 -6.30 7.12 32.22
CA PHE A 210 -6.65 8.34 31.47
C PHE A 210 -8.13 8.75 31.61
N LEU A 211 -9.05 7.85 31.97
CA LEU A 211 -10.48 8.16 32.12
C LEU A 211 -10.74 9.28 33.11
N LYS A 212 -9.97 9.37 34.20
CA LYS A 212 -10.12 10.44 35.20
C LYS A 212 -9.79 11.80 34.59
N ARG A 213 -8.66 11.87 33.87
CA ARG A 213 -8.27 13.08 33.15
C ARG A 213 -9.31 13.45 32.07
N MET A 214 -9.87 12.46 31.39
CA MET A 214 -10.91 12.67 30.38
C MET A 214 -12.24 13.20 30.95
N GLN A 215 -12.55 12.96 32.23
CA GLN A 215 -13.70 13.60 32.89
C GLN A 215 -13.44 15.07 33.26
N GLU A 216 -12.18 15.42 33.54
CA GLU A 216 -11.74 16.77 33.94
C GLU A 216 -11.39 17.68 32.74
N ASP A 217 -10.99 17.08 31.61
CA ASP A 217 -10.43 17.75 30.44
C ASP A 217 -11.36 17.60 29.23
N GLU A 218 -12.27 18.56 29.08
CA GLU A 218 -13.29 18.61 28.02
C GLU A 218 -12.68 18.53 26.61
N GLU A 219 -11.51 19.14 26.38
CA GLU A 219 -10.86 19.06 25.07
C GLU A 219 -10.30 17.66 24.79
N LEU A 220 -9.76 16.95 25.79
CA LEU A 220 -9.38 15.54 25.64
C LEU A 220 -10.61 14.65 25.43
N ARG A 221 -11.68 14.91 26.17
CA ARG A 221 -12.95 14.19 26.08
C ARG A 221 -13.56 14.30 24.71
N ASP A 222 -13.52 15.49 24.11
CA ASP A 222 -14.09 15.75 22.80
C ASP A 222 -13.12 15.36 21.66
N ALA A 223 -11.82 15.22 21.96
CA ALA A 223 -10.83 14.72 21.01
C ALA A 223 -10.89 13.20 20.75
N LEU A 224 -11.26 12.39 21.76
CA LEU A 224 -11.37 10.93 21.63
C LEU A 224 -12.82 10.50 21.37
N ASP A 225 -13.09 9.96 20.20
CA ASP A 225 -14.40 9.43 19.80
C ASP A 225 -14.80 8.15 20.55
N ALA A 226 -13.81 7.32 20.92
CA ALA A 226 -13.99 6.09 21.69
C ALA A 226 -12.92 5.93 22.78
N VAL A 227 -13.29 5.34 23.92
CA VAL A 227 -12.31 4.93 24.97
C VAL A 227 -11.88 3.50 24.71
N CYS A 228 -10.57 3.27 24.69
CA CYS A 228 -10.01 2.10 24.04
C CYS A 228 -8.78 1.53 24.76
N ALA A 229 -8.77 0.23 24.99
CA ALA A 229 -7.68 -0.50 25.64
C ALA A 229 -7.75 -2.00 25.27
N HIS A 230 -6.75 -2.78 25.65
CA HIS A 230 -6.55 -4.16 25.22
C HIS A 230 -6.95 -5.18 26.29
N THR A 231 -6.95 -6.47 25.94
CA THR A 231 -7.00 -7.64 26.84
C THR A 231 -8.10 -7.59 27.90
N PHE A 232 -9.35 -7.31 27.51
CA PHE A 232 -10.49 -7.33 28.43
C PHE A 232 -10.90 -8.76 28.82
N SER A 233 -10.55 -9.79 28.04
CA SER A 233 -10.72 -11.19 28.45
C SER A 233 -9.85 -11.56 29.66
N GLU A 234 -8.66 -10.96 29.78
CA GLU A 234 -7.75 -11.13 30.93
C GLU A 234 -8.07 -10.20 32.10
N ILE A 235 -8.19 -8.89 31.82
CA ILE A 235 -8.38 -7.84 32.82
C ILE A 235 -9.60 -7.03 32.39
N GLN A 236 -10.75 -7.42 32.91
CA GLN A 236 -12.05 -6.79 32.66
C GLN A 236 -12.10 -5.37 33.24
N LEU A 237 -12.93 -4.49 32.66
CA LEU A 237 -13.14 -3.15 33.20
C LEU A 237 -13.90 -3.22 34.54
N THR A 238 -13.54 -2.36 35.49
CA THR A 238 -14.32 -2.24 36.73
C THR A 238 -15.67 -1.57 36.46
N PRO A 239 -16.69 -1.79 37.31
CA PRO A 239 -17.98 -1.10 37.18
C PRO A 239 -17.85 0.43 37.15
N GLU A 240 -16.88 0.98 37.87
CA GLU A 240 -16.57 2.40 37.91
C GLU A 240 -15.97 2.87 36.59
N GLN A 241 -14.96 2.17 36.05
CA GLN A 241 -14.35 2.50 34.75
C GLN A 241 -15.38 2.47 33.62
N ARG A 242 -16.21 1.42 33.60
CA ARG A 242 -17.33 1.29 32.65
C ARG A 242 -18.32 2.45 32.80
N LYS A 243 -18.70 2.79 34.04
CA LYS A 243 -19.61 3.91 34.32
C LYS A 243 -19.01 5.26 33.91
N MET A 244 -17.73 5.52 34.14
CA MET A 244 -17.07 6.76 33.72
C MET A 244 -17.16 6.97 32.20
N ALA A 245 -16.96 5.92 31.42
CA ALA A 245 -17.11 5.96 29.96
C ALA A 245 -18.58 6.18 29.53
N GLU A 246 -19.52 5.48 30.18
CA GLU A 246 -20.96 5.60 29.91
C GLU A 246 -21.52 6.99 30.29
N ASP A 247 -21.05 7.59 31.40
CA ASP A 247 -21.40 8.96 31.83
C ASP A 247 -20.83 10.03 30.89
N MET A 248 -19.68 9.77 30.25
CA MET A 248 -19.13 10.62 29.18
C MET A 248 -19.79 10.36 27.81
N GLY A 249 -20.73 9.42 27.71
CA GLY A 249 -21.41 9.06 26.47
C GLY A 249 -20.52 8.35 25.44
N LYS A 250 -19.35 7.84 25.83
CA LYS A 250 -18.37 7.25 24.91
C LYS A 250 -18.59 5.75 24.71
N PRO A 251 -18.47 5.24 23.47
CA PRO A 251 -18.37 3.80 23.25
C PRO A 251 -17.07 3.27 23.86
N ILE A 252 -17.13 2.03 24.34
CA ILE A 252 -16.00 1.32 24.93
C ILE A 252 -15.52 0.33 23.86
N TRP A 253 -14.29 0.47 23.40
CA TRP A 253 -13.71 -0.41 22.38
C TRP A 253 -12.57 -1.23 22.97
N ASN A 254 -12.49 -2.48 22.55
CA ASN A 254 -11.33 -3.33 22.77
C ASN A 254 -10.61 -3.51 21.43
N SER A 255 -9.51 -2.79 21.24
CA SER A 255 -8.74 -2.80 19.98
C SER A 255 -7.85 -4.03 19.82
N GLU A 256 -7.62 -4.79 20.90
CA GLU A 256 -6.81 -6.00 20.84
C GLU A 256 -7.09 -6.92 22.05
N ASP A 257 -7.71 -8.09 21.81
CA ASP A 257 -7.87 -9.15 22.80
C ASP A 257 -7.16 -10.45 22.34
N HIS A 258 -6.72 -11.25 23.31
CA HIS A 258 -5.78 -12.35 23.07
C HIS A 258 -6.46 -13.71 23.30
N VAL A 259 -6.60 -14.53 22.24
CA VAL A 259 -7.29 -15.84 22.30
C VAL A 259 -6.40 -16.95 21.74
N TYR A 260 -5.23 -17.12 22.34
CA TYR A 260 -4.12 -17.92 21.81
C TYR A 260 -4.29 -19.42 22.12
N LEU A 261 -5.26 -20.05 21.44
CA LEU A 261 -5.64 -21.45 21.69
C LEU A 261 -5.72 -22.27 20.38
N PRO A 262 -5.52 -23.60 20.46
CA PRO A 262 -5.69 -24.50 19.33
C PRO A 262 -7.14 -25.00 19.16
N GLY A 263 -7.50 -25.32 17.91
CA GLY A 263 -8.70 -26.06 17.54
C GLY A 263 -10.02 -25.48 18.03
N PHE A 264 -11.01 -26.34 18.32
CA PHE A 264 -12.32 -25.91 18.86
C PHE A 264 -12.23 -25.10 20.17
N ASN A 265 -11.19 -25.31 20.99
CA ASN A 265 -10.98 -24.49 22.20
C ASN A 265 -10.71 -23.01 21.85
N CYS A 266 -10.14 -22.72 20.68
CA CYS A 266 -10.07 -21.38 20.11
C CYS A 266 -11.45 -20.87 19.72
N LEU A 267 -12.18 -21.62 18.87
CA LEU A 267 -13.51 -21.27 18.36
C LEU A 267 -14.45 -20.81 19.48
N ILE A 268 -14.64 -21.66 20.50
CA ILE A 268 -15.55 -21.36 21.62
C ILE A 268 -15.02 -20.21 22.49
N SER A 269 -13.70 -19.99 22.56
CA SER A 269 -13.11 -18.90 23.33
C SER A 269 -13.19 -17.55 22.62
N ILE A 270 -13.19 -17.51 21.28
CA ILE A 270 -13.42 -16.29 20.50
C ILE A 270 -14.86 -15.78 20.75
N VAL A 271 -15.84 -16.67 20.65
CA VAL A 271 -17.26 -16.32 20.92
C VAL A 271 -17.46 -15.94 22.40
N HIS A 272 -16.80 -16.64 23.32
CA HIS A 272 -16.81 -16.27 24.74
C HIS A 272 -16.17 -14.89 24.98
N CYS A 273 -15.04 -14.59 24.34
CA CYS A 273 -14.36 -13.29 24.41
C CYS A 273 -15.32 -12.16 23.99
N PHE A 274 -15.95 -12.28 22.81
CA PHE A 274 -16.90 -11.28 22.31
C PHE A 274 -18.14 -11.13 23.20
N ASN A 275 -18.67 -12.23 23.74
CA ASN A 275 -19.80 -12.19 24.68
C ASN A 275 -19.41 -11.47 25.99
N GLN A 276 -18.32 -11.87 26.64
CA GLN A 276 -17.90 -11.31 27.93
C GLN A 276 -17.48 -9.84 27.82
N ASN A 277 -16.85 -9.46 26.71
CA ASN A 277 -16.50 -8.07 26.42
C ASN A 277 -17.72 -7.14 26.49
N TYR A 278 -18.87 -7.53 25.89
CA TYR A 278 -20.11 -6.75 26.03
C TYR A 278 -20.72 -6.88 27.42
N ILE A 279 -20.90 -8.11 27.92
CA ILE A 279 -21.65 -8.38 29.16
C ILE A 279 -21.00 -7.67 30.36
N ILE A 280 -19.68 -7.81 30.53
CA ILE A 280 -18.95 -7.29 31.70
C ILE A 280 -18.38 -5.90 31.42
N SER A 281 -17.44 -5.77 30.48
CA SER A 281 -16.77 -4.49 30.18
C SER A 281 -17.66 -3.48 29.47
N GLY A 282 -18.81 -3.89 28.90
CA GLY A 282 -19.70 -3.00 28.16
C GLY A 282 -19.16 -2.59 26.80
N ALA A 283 -18.21 -3.36 26.24
CA ALA A 283 -17.48 -3.05 25.02
C ALA A 283 -18.30 -3.34 23.75
N THR A 284 -18.23 -2.44 22.78
CA THR A 284 -19.08 -2.41 21.58
C THR A 284 -18.34 -2.73 20.28
N LYS A 285 -17.03 -2.48 20.23
CA LYS A 285 -16.09 -3.06 19.24
C LYS A 285 -15.14 -4.01 19.96
N VAL A 286 -14.87 -5.18 19.38
CA VAL A 286 -13.85 -6.12 19.88
C VAL A 286 -13.02 -6.67 18.73
N VAL A 287 -11.72 -6.45 18.76
CA VAL A 287 -10.74 -6.91 17.77
C VAL A 287 -9.76 -7.84 18.45
N ASN A 288 -9.42 -8.97 17.82
CA ASN A 288 -8.40 -9.89 18.35
C ASN A 288 -7.13 -9.83 17.51
N TRP A 289 -5.95 -9.88 18.11
CA TRP A 289 -4.72 -10.15 17.37
C TRP A 289 -4.66 -11.65 17.05
N TYR A 290 -4.46 -12.13 15.81
CA TYR A 290 -4.45 -11.47 14.50
C TYR A 290 -5.18 -12.36 13.46
N ASP A 291 -5.35 -11.91 12.21
CA ASP A 291 -6.23 -12.59 11.22
C ASP A 291 -5.61 -13.76 10.43
N ILE A 292 -4.54 -13.55 9.67
CA ILE A 292 -3.98 -14.51 8.70
C ILE A 292 -2.52 -14.82 9.06
N GLY A 293 -2.23 -16.08 9.39
CA GLY A 293 -0.88 -16.58 9.69
C GLY A 293 -0.05 -16.82 8.44
N ALA A 294 0.40 -15.76 7.77
CA ALA A 294 1.32 -15.85 6.64
C ALA A 294 2.75 -15.44 7.06
N THR A 295 3.26 -16.18 8.03
CA THR A 295 4.59 -16.05 8.67
C THR A 295 5.31 -17.39 8.60
N TYR A 296 6.65 -17.41 8.64
CA TYR A 296 7.38 -18.67 8.70
C TYR A 296 7.12 -19.42 10.01
N PRO A 297 7.11 -20.77 10.02
CA PRO A 297 7.02 -21.59 11.25
C PRO A 297 8.21 -21.48 12.22
N LEU A 298 9.05 -20.45 12.06
CA LEU A 298 10.15 -20.05 12.95
C LEU A 298 9.75 -18.83 13.81
N GLU A 299 8.88 -17.97 13.29
CA GLU A 299 8.42 -16.73 13.92
C GLU A 299 7.47 -17.03 15.09
N PRO A 300 7.40 -16.14 16.10
CA PRO A 300 6.49 -16.30 17.24
C PRO A 300 5.02 -16.22 16.77
N TYR A 301 4.12 -16.91 17.47
CA TYR A 301 2.67 -16.92 17.15
C TYR A 301 2.31 -17.35 15.71
N SER A 302 3.19 -18.11 15.04
CA SER A 302 3.04 -18.61 13.67
C SER A 302 2.07 -19.80 13.51
N LYS A 303 1.15 -20.03 14.47
CA LYS A 303 0.15 -21.12 14.47
C LYS A 303 -1.13 -20.75 15.21
N GLU A 304 -0.97 -20.39 16.47
CA GLU A 304 -1.95 -19.76 17.33
C GLU A 304 -1.56 -18.27 17.40
N PRO A 305 -2.48 -17.31 17.21
CA PRO A 305 -3.95 -17.44 17.13
C PRO A 305 -4.68 -17.47 15.76
N PRO A 306 -4.08 -17.26 14.57
CA PRO A 306 -4.80 -16.77 13.38
C PRO A 306 -5.91 -17.67 12.83
N MET A 307 -6.82 -17.09 12.04
CA MET A 307 -7.97 -17.77 11.43
C MET A 307 -7.56 -18.81 10.37
N LEU A 308 -6.48 -18.54 9.64
CA LEU A 308 -5.86 -19.45 8.67
C LEU A 308 -4.34 -19.48 8.87
N LEU A 309 -3.71 -20.57 8.44
CA LEU A 309 -2.27 -20.66 8.22
C LEU A 309 -2.00 -20.62 6.71
N ALA A 310 -1.20 -19.66 6.28
CA ALA A 310 -0.84 -19.39 4.88
C ALA A 310 0.70 -19.29 4.78
N GLN A 311 1.38 -20.37 5.15
CA GLN A 311 2.83 -20.39 5.39
C GLN A 311 3.65 -20.93 4.21
N GLU A 312 3.02 -21.31 3.10
CA GLU A 312 3.65 -21.97 1.95
C GLU A 312 3.26 -21.36 0.58
N PRO A 313 3.58 -20.09 0.29
CA PRO A 313 3.29 -19.47 -1.01
C PRO A 313 3.91 -20.23 -2.21
N TRP A 314 5.06 -20.88 -2.01
CA TRP A 314 5.72 -21.74 -3.01
C TRP A 314 4.96 -23.04 -3.34
N SER A 315 4.00 -23.47 -2.51
CA SER A 315 3.13 -24.60 -2.79
C SER A 315 1.68 -24.18 -3.08
N GLY A 316 1.29 -22.99 -2.60
CA GLY A 316 -0.09 -22.51 -2.54
C GLY A 316 -0.91 -23.15 -1.42
N HIS A 317 -0.33 -24.03 -0.59
CA HIS A 317 -1.04 -24.68 0.50
C HIS A 317 -1.40 -23.68 1.61
N TYR A 318 -2.65 -23.73 2.07
CA TYR A 318 -3.10 -23.01 3.26
C TYR A 318 -4.09 -23.88 4.05
N THR A 319 -4.21 -23.64 5.36
CA THR A 319 -5.08 -24.40 6.27
C THR A 319 -6.06 -23.47 6.98
N VAL A 320 -7.36 -23.76 6.86
CA VAL A 320 -8.42 -23.10 7.63
C VAL A 320 -8.46 -23.68 9.05
N ARG A 321 -8.23 -22.85 10.09
CA ARG A 321 -8.35 -23.26 11.50
C ARG A 321 -9.79 -23.10 12.00
N GLU A 322 -10.17 -23.85 13.03
CA GLU A 322 -11.50 -23.73 13.66
C GLU A 322 -11.76 -22.32 14.24
N ALA A 323 -10.71 -21.56 14.54
CA ALA A 323 -10.76 -20.16 14.93
C ALA A 323 -11.64 -19.31 13.99
N LEU A 324 -11.49 -19.50 12.67
CA LEU A 324 -12.26 -18.80 11.63
C LEU A 324 -13.78 -18.92 11.83
N TRP A 325 -14.24 -20.10 12.22
CA TRP A 325 -15.65 -20.38 12.46
C TRP A 325 -16.18 -19.74 13.75
N GLY A 326 -15.28 -19.34 14.67
CA GLY A 326 -15.61 -18.55 15.86
C GLY A 326 -16.01 -17.12 15.50
N TYR A 327 -15.25 -16.50 14.59
CA TYR A 327 -15.62 -15.19 14.00
C TYR A 327 -16.92 -15.30 13.19
N ALA A 328 -17.07 -16.34 12.37
CA ALA A 328 -18.27 -16.54 11.54
C ALA A 328 -19.58 -16.62 12.35
N HIS A 329 -19.54 -17.14 13.59
CA HIS A 329 -20.67 -17.16 14.52
C HIS A 329 -21.17 -15.76 14.94
N TYR A 330 -20.36 -14.72 14.78
CA TYR A 330 -20.74 -13.31 14.87
C TYR A 330 -20.90 -12.67 13.48
N GLY A 331 -19.85 -12.71 12.64
CA GLY A 331 -19.74 -11.95 11.39
C GLY A 331 -20.83 -12.25 10.34
N GLN A 332 -21.43 -13.45 10.38
CA GLN A 332 -22.58 -13.78 9.52
C GLN A 332 -23.95 -13.56 10.19
N PHE A 333 -23.99 -13.07 11.43
CA PHE A 333 -25.20 -12.95 12.26
C PHE A 333 -25.44 -11.52 12.79
N THR A 334 -24.46 -10.63 12.71
CA THR A 334 -24.56 -9.24 13.17
C THR A 334 -24.11 -8.29 12.07
N ARG A 335 -24.45 -6.99 12.21
CA ARG A 335 -23.95 -5.92 11.35
C ARG A 335 -23.65 -4.69 12.20
N VAL A 336 -22.62 -3.94 11.83
CA VAL A 336 -22.28 -2.67 12.50
C VAL A 336 -23.49 -1.74 12.47
N GLY A 337 -23.82 -1.12 13.60
CA GLY A 337 -25.04 -0.31 13.74
C GLY A 337 -26.28 -1.07 14.25
N TRP A 338 -26.24 -2.40 14.35
CA TRP A 338 -27.20 -3.15 15.17
C TRP A 338 -27.12 -2.73 16.63
N ARG A 339 -28.13 -3.08 17.44
CA ARG A 339 -28.15 -2.79 18.89
C ARG A 339 -28.32 -4.06 19.71
N TYR A 340 -27.59 -4.16 20.82
CA TYR A 340 -27.79 -5.22 21.79
C TYR A 340 -29.18 -5.13 22.45
N ILE A 341 -29.70 -6.27 22.91
CA ILE A 341 -30.88 -6.37 23.78
C ILE A 341 -30.39 -6.90 25.13
N ASP A 342 -30.26 -6.01 26.12
CA ASP A 342 -29.64 -6.36 27.41
C ASP A 342 -30.39 -7.49 28.15
N ASP A 343 -31.73 -7.54 28.04
CA ASP A 343 -32.58 -8.64 28.54
C ASP A 343 -32.24 -10.03 27.93
N GLY A 344 -31.46 -10.05 26.85
CA GLY A 344 -30.96 -11.24 26.15
C GLY A 344 -29.43 -11.36 26.14
N CYS A 345 -28.72 -10.60 26.98
CA CYS A 345 -27.26 -10.60 27.13
C CYS A 345 -26.85 -11.00 28.55
N MET A 346 -26.37 -12.23 28.76
CA MET A 346 -26.09 -12.75 30.09
C MET A 346 -25.14 -13.96 30.13
N ASN A 347 -24.60 -14.22 31.32
CA ASN A 347 -23.94 -15.48 31.65
C ASN A 347 -24.99 -16.57 31.94
N LEU A 348 -24.76 -17.78 31.44
CA LEU A 348 -25.69 -18.90 31.49
C LEU A 348 -25.53 -19.69 32.82
N PRO A 349 -26.61 -20.00 33.56
CA PRO A 349 -26.49 -20.60 34.90
C PRO A 349 -25.77 -21.95 34.98
N GLY A 350 -25.75 -22.72 33.88
CA GLY A 350 -25.04 -24.00 33.77
C GLY A 350 -23.64 -23.93 33.16
N GLY A 351 -23.14 -22.73 32.83
CA GLY A 351 -21.85 -22.47 32.19
C GLY A 351 -21.97 -21.85 30.78
N GLY A 352 -21.00 -21.00 30.43
CA GLY A 352 -20.98 -20.20 29.20
C GLY A 352 -21.83 -18.92 29.28
N SER A 353 -22.16 -18.36 28.13
CA SER A 353 -22.79 -17.04 27.98
C SER A 353 -23.58 -16.90 26.68
N MET A 354 -24.43 -15.89 26.62
CA MET A 354 -25.30 -15.60 25.47
C MET A 354 -25.46 -14.08 25.30
N VAL A 355 -25.44 -13.61 24.06
CA VAL A 355 -25.84 -12.23 23.68
C VAL A 355 -26.98 -12.25 22.68
N THR A 356 -27.74 -11.16 22.66
CA THR A 356 -28.76 -10.91 21.64
C THR A 356 -28.57 -9.51 21.05
N MET A 357 -28.64 -9.40 19.73
CA MET A 357 -28.59 -8.14 18.99
C MET A 357 -29.74 -8.05 17.99
N ARG A 358 -30.18 -6.84 17.64
CA ARG A 358 -31.23 -6.55 16.68
C ARG A 358 -30.87 -5.45 15.70
N ASP A 359 -31.47 -5.54 14.52
CA ASP A 359 -31.56 -4.44 13.58
C ASP A 359 -32.47 -3.32 14.16
N PRO A 360 -32.05 -2.05 14.13
CA PRO A 360 -32.88 -0.94 14.60
C PRO A 360 -33.99 -0.55 13.62
N GLN A 361 -33.89 -0.92 12.34
CA GLN A 361 -34.82 -0.56 11.26
C GLN A 361 -35.81 -1.69 10.96
N THR A 362 -35.34 -2.92 10.74
CA THR A 362 -36.20 -4.06 10.36
C THR A 362 -36.82 -4.79 11.56
N GLY A 363 -36.18 -4.71 12.73
CA GLY A 363 -36.53 -5.52 13.89
C GLY A 363 -36.09 -6.99 13.79
N ASP A 364 -35.30 -7.35 12.78
CA ASP A 364 -34.56 -8.62 12.76
C ASP A 364 -33.65 -8.73 13.97
N TYR A 365 -33.36 -9.96 14.40
CA TYR A 365 -32.49 -10.19 15.56
C TYR A 365 -31.73 -11.50 15.44
N SER A 366 -30.62 -11.55 16.18
CA SER A 366 -29.73 -12.70 16.30
C SER A 366 -29.39 -12.96 17.76
N ILE A 367 -29.34 -14.25 18.12
CA ILE A 367 -28.92 -14.74 19.44
C ILE A 367 -27.66 -15.57 19.21
N ILE A 368 -26.58 -15.26 19.93
CA ILE A 368 -25.31 -15.97 19.86
C ILE A 368 -25.00 -16.50 21.26
N ALA A 369 -24.84 -17.81 21.40
CA ALA A 369 -24.64 -18.48 22.68
C ALA A 369 -23.48 -19.47 22.61
N GLU A 370 -22.68 -19.53 23.67
CA GLU A 370 -21.63 -20.51 23.88
C GLU A 370 -21.76 -21.15 25.27
N THR A 371 -21.30 -22.39 25.43
CA THR A 371 -21.42 -23.17 26.68
C THR A 371 -20.07 -23.67 27.22
N LYS A 372 -19.02 -22.85 27.12
CA LYS A 372 -17.67 -23.12 27.61
C LYS A 372 -17.70 -23.43 29.11
N GLY A 373 -17.13 -24.58 29.49
CA GLY A 373 -17.10 -25.07 30.87
C GLY A 373 -18.43 -25.59 31.40
N ALA A 374 -19.50 -25.59 30.61
CA ALA A 374 -20.78 -26.16 31.02
C ALA A 374 -20.66 -27.69 31.20
N LYS A 375 -21.44 -28.22 32.15
CA LYS A 375 -21.41 -29.66 32.52
C LYS A 375 -22.72 -30.39 32.25
N GLN A 376 -23.79 -29.67 31.94
CA GLN A 376 -25.14 -30.20 31.71
C GLN A 376 -25.83 -29.47 30.57
N VAL A 377 -26.82 -30.12 29.97
CA VAL A 377 -27.67 -29.53 28.93
C VAL A 377 -28.53 -28.42 29.53
N GLN A 378 -28.61 -27.27 28.86
CA GLN A 378 -29.40 -26.11 29.27
C GLN A 378 -30.56 -25.88 28.27
N THR A 379 -31.71 -25.39 28.71
CA THR A 379 -32.83 -25.07 27.80
C THR A 379 -33.28 -23.63 28.00
N ILE A 380 -33.21 -22.85 26.94
CA ILE A 380 -33.60 -21.44 26.89
C ILE A 380 -34.96 -21.34 26.19
N THR A 381 -35.88 -20.62 26.80
CA THR A 381 -37.18 -20.26 26.24
C THR A 381 -37.22 -18.76 26.01
N VAL A 382 -37.40 -18.36 24.76
CA VAL A 382 -37.42 -16.97 24.32
C VAL A 382 -38.87 -16.54 24.12
N LYS A 383 -39.23 -15.39 24.71
CA LYS A 383 -40.50 -14.69 24.43
C LYS A 383 -40.17 -13.42 23.66
N VAL A 384 -40.70 -13.31 22.44
CA VAL A 384 -40.37 -12.27 21.47
C VAL A 384 -41.46 -11.21 21.49
N ASP A 385 -41.12 -9.93 21.67
CA ASP A 385 -42.11 -8.86 21.60
C ASP A 385 -42.74 -8.73 20.20
N LYS A 386 -43.97 -8.20 20.15
CA LYS A 386 -44.72 -7.97 18.91
C LYS A 386 -44.01 -7.07 17.88
N SER A 387 -43.01 -6.29 18.30
CA SER A 387 -42.26 -5.36 17.44
C SER A 387 -40.92 -5.88 16.91
N LEU A 388 -40.50 -7.10 17.28
CA LEU A 388 -39.41 -7.81 16.61
C LEU A 388 -39.92 -8.67 15.46
N ALA A 389 -39.01 -9.09 14.57
CA ALA A 389 -39.29 -9.96 13.44
C ALA A 389 -39.91 -11.31 13.89
N LYS A 390 -40.86 -11.80 13.11
CA LYS A 390 -41.63 -13.04 13.39
C LYS A 390 -41.33 -14.16 12.39
N GLY A 391 -40.22 -14.01 11.65
CA GLY A 391 -39.72 -15.03 10.74
C GLY A 391 -39.32 -16.30 11.47
N LYS A 392 -38.99 -17.33 10.69
CA LYS A 392 -38.24 -18.46 11.21
C LYS A 392 -36.85 -17.99 11.65
N LEU A 393 -36.29 -18.59 12.69
CA LEU A 393 -34.88 -18.44 12.99
C LEU A 393 -34.08 -19.48 12.23
N CYS A 394 -33.20 -18.99 11.36
CA CYS A 394 -31.98 -19.66 10.94
C CYS A 394 -31.20 -20.12 12.18
N GLN A 395 -30.62 -21.33 12.17
CA GLN A 395 -29.80 -21.86 13.26
C GLN A 395 -28.52 -22.52 12.73
N TRP A 396 -27.40 -22.21 13.39
CA TRP A 396 -26.07 -22.76 13.12
C TRP A 396 -25.38 -23.18 14.42
N TYR A 397 -24.46 -24.12 14.31
CA TYR A 397 -23.89 -24.84 15.46
C TYR A 397 -22.41 -25.19 15.26
N SER A 398 -21.64 -25.19 16.36
CA SER A 398 -20.29 -25.75 16.43
C SER A 398 -20.07 -26.56 17.70
N ASP A 399 -19.35 -27.67 17.59
CA ASP A 399 -18.74 -28.42 18.70
C ASP A 399 -17.31 -28.91 18.31
N ALA A 400 -16.70 -29.70 19.17
CA ALA A 400 -15.36 -30.26 18.97
C ALA A 400 -15.28 -31.35 17.86
N GLN A 401 -16.38 -31.70 17.20
CA GLN A 401 -16.45 -32.66 16.10
C GLN A 401 -16.87 -31.99 14.78
N GLN A 402 -17.69 -30.94 14.83
CA GLN A 402 -18.21 -30.25 13.65
C GLN A 402 -18.29 -28.74 13.89
N GLN A 403 -17.76 -27.94 12.98
CA GLN A 403 -17.75 -26.48 13.10
C GLN A 403 -18.66 -25.86 12.02
N PHE A 404 -19.42 -24.86 12.42
CA PHE A 404 -20.30 -24.05 11.57
C PHE A 404 -21.23 -24.89 10.67
N VAL A 405 -21.98 -25.80 11.28
CA VAL A 405 -22.98 -26.61 10.56
C VAL A 405 -24.38 -26.01 10.65
N ARG A 406 -25.14 -26.12 9.56
CA ARG A 406 -26.54 -25.69 9.50
C ARG A 406 -27.43 -26.68 10.25
N LEU A 407 -28.32 -26.16 11.09
CA LEU A 407 -29.41 -26.93 11.72
C LEU A 407 -30.78 -26.54 11.13
N ASN A 408 -31.82 -27.28 11.50
CA ASN A 408 -33.20 -27.01 11.08
C ASN A 408 -33.70 -25.66 11.64
N ASP A 409 -34.47 -24.94 10.81
CA ASP A 409 -35.08 -23.67 11.21
C ASP A 409 -35.99 -23.81 12.45
N ILE A 410 -35.86 -22.90 13.42
CA ILE A 410 -36.82 -22.78 14.52
C ILE A 410 -37.98 -21.87 14.08
N THR A 411 -39.22 -22.36 14.15
CA THR A 411 -40.41 -21.55 13.86
C THR A 411 -41.09 -21.12 15.17
N PRO A 412 -41.11 -19.81 15.53
CA PRO A 412 -41.79 -19.33 16.72
C PRO A 412 -43.30 -19.60 16.70
N LYS A 413 -43.86 -19.97 17.86
CA LYS A 413 -45.29 -20.23 18.06
C LYS A 413 -45.84 -19.30 19.14
N GLY A 414 -46.88 -18.53 18.83
CA GLY A 414 -47.50 -17.60 19.78
C GLY A 414 -46.58 -16.50 20.30
N GLY A 415 -45.52 -16.13 19.56
CA GLY A 415 -44.50 -15.18 20.03
C GLY A 415 -43.46 -15.80 20.97
N SER A 416 -43.30 -17.13 20.99
CA SER A 416 -42.29 -17.81 21.78
C SER A 416 -41.64 -18.97 21.03
N PHE A 417 -40.41 -19.31 21.39
CA PHE A 417 -39.72 -20.53 20.98
C PHE A 417 -38.78 -20.99 22.10
N SER A 418 -38.29 -22.22 22.01
CA SER A 418 -37.27 -22.74 22.92
C SER A 418 -36.17 -23.45 22.13
N PHE A 419 -34.95 -23.41 22.63
CA PHE A 419 -33.81 -24.16 22.11
C PHE A 419 -32.97 -24.74 23.24
N THR A 420 -32.24 -25.80 22.91
CA THR A 420 -31.49 -26.61 23.88
C THR A 420 -30.00 -26.53 23.56
N LEU A 421 -29.23 -26.05 24.53
CA LEU A 421 -27.79 -25.87 24.47
C LEU A 421 -27.09 -27.08 25.10
N LYS A 422 -26.32 -27.82 24.31
CA LYS A 422 -25.39 -28.85 24.81
C LYS A 422 -24.22 -28.20 25.58
N PRO A 423 -23.52 -28.96 26.46
CA PRO A 423 -22.21 -28.57 26.98
C PRO A 423 -21.16 -28.32 25.89
N ASN A 424 -20.26 -27.35 26.13
CA ASN A 424 -19.10 -27.01 25.28
C ASN A 424 -19.41 -26.96 23.77
N ALA A 425 -20.40 -26.15 23.41
CA ALA A 425 -20.84 -25.93 22.05
C ALA A 425 -21.14 -24.43 21.80
N VAL A 426 -21.22 -24.03 20.54
CA VAL A 426 -21.67 -22.70 20.11
C VAL A 426 -22.93 -22.84 19.27
N TYR A 427 -23.88 -21.92 19.45
CA TYR A 427 -25.10 -21.80 18.67
C TYR A 427 -25.31 -20.34 18.26
N SER A 428 -25.50 -20.09 16.96
CA SER A 428 -26.01 -18.80 16.48
C SER A 428 -27.38 -18.99 15.83
N LEU A 429 -28.32 -18.14 16.20
CA LEU A 429 -29.68 -18.10 15.66
C LEU A 429 -29.94 -16.70 15.09
N SER A 430 -30.67 -16.58 13.99
CA SER A 430 -31.08 -15.27 13.43
C SER A 430 -32.38 -15.34 12.65
N THR A 431 -33.17 -14.27 12.61
CA THR A 431 -34.27 -14.14 11.64
C THR A 431 -33.80 -13.80 10.22
N THR A 432 -32.54 -13.38 10.07
CA THR A 432 -31.89 -13.18 8.77
C THR A 432 -31.56 -14.52 8.08
N THR A 433 -31.21 -14.45 6.79
CA THR A 433 -30.85 -15.63 5.97
C THR A 433 -29.63 -15.32 5.10
N GLY A 434 -29.08 -16.34 4.43
CA GLY A 434 -27.91 -16.22 3.55
C GLY A 434 -26.58 -16.63 4.20
N GLN A 435 -26.57 -17.02 5.47
CA GLN A 435 -25.39 -17.61 6.10
C GLN A 435 -24.96 -18.90 5.39
N GLN A 436 -23.65 -19.14 5.30
CA GLN A 436 -23.08 -20.34 4.67
C GLN A 436 -21.69 -20.66 5.23
N LYS A 437 -21.30 -21.93 5.17
CA LYS A 437 -19.94 -22.38 5.44
C LYS A 437 -19.13 -22.36 4.15
N GLY A 438 -18.42 -21.27 3.89
CA GLY A 438 -17.53 -21.13 2.73
C GLY A 438 -16.44 -22.19 2.71
N SER A 439 -16.07 -22.63 1.51
CA SER A 439 -14.97 -23.59 1.28
C SER A 439 -14.51 -23.55 -0.17
N PHE A 440 -13.28 -24.02 -0.40
CA PHE A 440 -12.71 -24.25 -1.73
C PHE A 440 -12.16 -25.68 -1.77
N ALA A 441 -12.30 -26.36 -2.91
CA ALA A 441 -11.90 -27.77 -3.05
C ALA A 441 -10.41 -27.93 -3.38
N ASP A 442 -9.88 -27.01 -4.21
CA ASP A 442 -8.58 -27.14 -4.87
C ASP A 442 -7.44 -26.45 -4.08
N ILE A 443 -7.40 -26.71 -2.76
CA ILE A 443 -6.27 -26.30 -1.92
C ILE A 443 -5.09 -27.25 -2.24
N PRO A 444 -3.92 -26.74 -2.67
CA PRO A 444 -2.75 -27.56 -2.94
C PRO A 444 -2.29 -28.37 -1.73
N ALA A 445 -1.63 -29.51 -1.99
CA ALA A 445 -0.95 -30.27 -0.94
C ALA A 445 0.33 -29.54 -0.49
N SER A 446 0.59 -29.57 0.82
CA SER A 446 1.79 -29.01 1.45
C SER A 446 3.10 -29.53 0.82
N LYS A 447 4.10 -28.65 0.70
CA LYS A 447 5.45 -28.95 0.21
C LYS A 447 6.51 -28.15 1.00
N PRO A 448 7.70 -28.73 1.27
CA PRO A 448 8.84 -27.99 1.80
C PRO A 448 9.30 -26.91 0.82
N PHE A 449 10.08 -25.95 1.32
CA PHE A 449 10.61 -24.84 0.52
C PHE A 449 11.46 -25.34 -0.68
N PRO A 450 11.41 -24.67 -1.85
CA PRO A 450 12.28 -24.99 -3.00
C PRO A 450 13.77 -24.80 -2.69
N ILE A 451 14.56 -25.88 -2.76
CA ILE A 451 16.03 -25.83 -2.71
C ILE A 451 16.60 -26.65 -3.89
N PRO A 452 17.47 -26.10 -4.76
CA PRO A 452 18.07 -24.77 -4.69
C PRO A 452 17.07 -23.62 -4.91
N TYR A 453 17.41 -22.46 -4.35
CA TYR A 453 16.77 -21.17 -4.59
C TYR A 453 17.82 -20.21 -5.15
N GLU A 454 17.46 -19.42 -6.17
CA GLU A 454 18.23 -18.27 -6.65
C GLU A 454 17.28 -17.09 -6.87
N ASP A 455 17.69 -15.88 -6.50
CA ASP A 455 17.06 -14.62 -6.92
C ASP A 455 18.17 -13.63 -7.27
N ASP A 456 18.17 -13.14 -8.52
CA ASP A 456 19.06 -12.09 -9.02
C ASP A 456 18.37 -10.73 -9.13
N PHE A 457 17.15 -10.62 -8.59
CA PHE A 457 16.34 -9.41 -8.47
C PHE A 457 15.94 -8.70 -9.79
N GLU A 458 16.46 -9.11 -10.95
CA GLU A 458 16.16 -8.50 -12.26
C GLU A 458 14.72 -8.78 -12.76
N GLN A 459 14.01 -9.72 -12.12
CA GLN A 459 12.58 -9.95 -12.37
C GLN A 459 11.71 -8.78 -11.90
N TYR A 460 12.11 -8.05 -10.84
CA TYR A 460 11.33 -6.99 -10.21
C TYR A 460 11.55 -5.62 -10.89
N LYS A 461 11.37 -5.56 -12.21
CA LYS A 461 11.64 -4.38 -13.07
C LYS A 461 11.04 -3.06 -12.58
N ASN A 462 9.88 -3.14 -11.93
CA ASN A 462 9.25 -2.04 -11.21
C ASN A 462 9.05 -2.46 -9.74
N PRO A 463 9.99 -2.13 -8.82
CA PRO A 463 9.90 -2.53 -7.41
C PRO A 463 8.59 -2.14 -6.69
N SER A 464 7.96 -1.04 -7.13
CA SER A 464 6.68 -0.54 -6.61
C SER A 464 5.50 -1.48 -6.86
N GLU A 465 5.52 -2.34 -7.88
CA GLU A 465 4.46 -3.32 -8.12
C GLU A 465 4.44 -4.44 -7.05
N TRP A 466 5.57 -4.64 -6.37
CA TRP A 466 5.84 -5.78 -5.47
C TRP A 466 5.91 -5.39 -4.00
N GLY A 467 5.62 -4.12 -3.66
CA GLY A 467 5.78 -3.63 -2.28
C GLY A 467 7.24 -3.45 -1.86
N TYR A 468 8.18 -3.40 -2.82
CA TYR A 468 9.63 -3.34 -2.64
C TYR A 468 10.33 -4.55 -1.96
N LEU A 469 9.60 -5.52 -1.39
CA LEU A 469 10.19 -6.69 -0.70
C LEU A 469 10.13 -7.96 -1.60
N PRO A 470 11.29 -8.54 -2.01
CA PRO A 470 11.37 -9.74 -2.85
C PRO A 470 10.60 -10.96 -2.33
N HIS A 471 10.39 -11.94 -3.20
CA HIS A 471 9.70 -13.17 -2.87
C HIS A 471 10.34 -13.91 -1.69
N TYR A 472 9.49 -14.32 -0.75
CA TYR A 472 9.81 -15.15 0.41
C TYR A 472 10.83 -14.57 1.42
N LEU A 473 11.33 -13.36 1.22
CA LEU A 473 12.02 -12.63 2.28
C LEU A 473 11.01 -12.17 3.34
N ALA A 474 11.37 -12.36 4.61
CA ALA A 474 10.65 -11.84 5.75
C ALA A 474 11.61 -11.02 6.62
N ASP A 475 11.37 -9.71 6.72
CA ASP A 475 12.22 -8.78 7.45
C ASP A 475 11.92 -8.86 8.95
N LEU A 476 12.92 -9.25 9.73
CA LEU A 476 12.78 -9.41 11.18
C LEU A 476 13.07 -8.09 11.90
N ILE A 477 14.09 -7.35 11.44
CA ILE A 477 14.49 -6.04 11.98
C ILE A 477 15.07 -5.18 10.84
N GLY A 478 14.65 -3.91 10.76
CA GLY A 478 14.94 -3.01 9.63
C GLY A 478 14.12 -3.35 8.38
N CYS A 479 14.43 -2.76 7.23
CA CYS A 479 13.75 -3.09 5.97
C CYS A 479 14.75 -3.31 4.83
N PHE A 480 14.48 -4.31 4.00
CA PHE A 480 15.29 -4.74 2.87
C PHE A 480 14.49 -4.51 1.57
N GLU A 481 14.75 -3.39 0.90
CA GLU A 481 14.02 -2.96 -0.29
C GLU A 481 14.80 -3.21 -1.59
N LEU A 482 14.09 -3.59 -2.64
CA LEU A 482 14.55 -3.54 -4.03
C LEU A 482 14.90 -2.11 -4.44
N ARG A 483 16.15 -1.87 -4.82
CA ARG A 483 16.70 -0.56 -5.21
C ARG A 483 17.61 -0.69 -6.45
N PRO A 484 17.78 0.39 -7.24
CA PRO A 484 18.76 0.40 -8.33
C PRO A 484 20.19 0.19 -7.81
N ILE A 485 21.03 -0.46 -8.62
CA ILE A 485 22.43 -0.73 -8.29
C ILE A 485 23.26 0.57 -8.15
N PRO A 486 24.12 0.70 -7.12
CA PRO A 486 24.94 1.88 -6.91
C PRO A 486 25.96 2.10 -8.04
N THR A 487 26.00 3.33 -8.56
CA THR A 487 26.92 3.77 -9.61
C THR A 487 28.27 4.25 -9.04
N PRO A 488 29.41 4.11 -9.75
CA PRO A 488 29.50 3.84 -11.20
C PRO A 488 30.23 2.53 -11.57
N ASN A 489 29.48 1.57 -12.14
CA ASN A 489 29.96 0.54 -13.09
C ASN A 489 31.25 -0.24 -12.76
N THR A 490 31.38 -0.76 -11.53
CA THR A 490 32.25 -1.93 -11.28
C THR A 490 31.56 -3.01 -10.44
N LYS A 491 30.69 -3.82 -11.07
CA LYS A 491 30.79 -5.27 -10.86
C LYS A 491 32.18 -5.69 -11.41
N PRO A 492 33.05 -6.36 -10.64
CA PRO A 492 34.46 -6.55 -11.02
C PRO A 492 34.68 -7.11 -12.43
N SER A 493 35.37 -6.35 -13.28
CA SER A 493 35.50 -6.67 -14.71
C SER A 493 36.51 -7.79 -14.99
N ALA A 494 36.01 -9.02 -14.93
CA ALA A 494 36.54 -10.20 -15.63
C ALA A 494 38.07 -10.42 -15.57
N ARG A 495 38.70 -10.32 -14.39
CA ARG A 495 40.10 -10.74 -14.16
C ARG A 495 40.28 -11.44 -12.80
N ARG A 496 40.46 -12.77 -12.87
CA ARG A 496 40.92 -13.68 -11.80
C ARG A 496 39.89 -14.18 -10.75
N SER A 497 38.81 -14.77 -11.22
CA SER A 497 38.42 -16.10 -10.70
C SER A 497 38.00 -16.98 -11.88
N ALA A 498 38.41 -18.25 -11.89
CA ALA A 498 38.34 -19.13 -13.07
C ALA A 498 37.14 -20.10 -13.05
N THR A 499 36.14 -19.82 -12.19
CA THR A 499 35.04 -20.75 -11.86
C THR A 499 33.65 -20.11 -11.84
N LEU A 500 33.50 -18.86 -12.29
CA LEU A 500 32.20 -18.23 -12.52
C LEU A 500 31.83 -18.31 -14.02
N ASP A 501 30.55 -18.54 -14.30
CA ASP A 501 30.02 -18.78 -15.64
C ASP A 501 30.13 -17.52 -16.52
N PRO A 502 30.86 -17.56 -17.66
CA PRO A 502 31.01 -16.41 -18.54
C PRO A 502 29.73 -16.04 -19.33
N SER A 503 28.58 -16.69 -19.10
CA SER A 503 27.32 -16.36 -19.78
C SER A 503 26.45 -15.30 -19.11
N ARG A 504 26.67 -14.93 -17.82
CA ARG A 504 25.85 -13.91 -17.13
C ARG A 504 26.33 -12.49 -17.46
N THR A 505 25.40 -11.61 -17.85
CA THR A 505 25.69 -10.32 -18.52
C THR A 505 25.86 -9.12 -17.60
N LEU A 506 26.62 -8.11 -18.03
CA LEU A 506 26.81 -6.80 -17.36
C LEU A 506 25.55 -5.90 -17.32
N ASN A 507 24.35 -6.44 -17.52
CA ASN A 507 23.12 -5.69 -17.74
C ASN A 507 22.19 -5.62 -16.52
N SER A 508 22.73 -5.92 -15.34
CA SER A 508 22.00 -5.93 -14.08
C SER A 508 21.65 -4.50 -13.64
N THR A 509 20.41 -4.29 -13.21
CA THR A 509 19.79 -3.00 -12.91
C THR A 509 19.30 -2.86 -11.48
N THR A 510 18.91 -3.96 -10.84
CA THR A 510 18.20 -3.98 -9.55
C THR A 510 18.93 -4.88 -8.55
N CYS A 511 18.97 -4.47 -7.30
CA CYS A 511 19.51 -5.25 -6.19
C CYS A 511 18.67 -5.03 -4.92
N LEU A 512 18.91 -5.81 -3.88
CA LEU A 512 18.33 -5.59 -2.55
C LEU A 512 19.19 -4.59 -1.77
N ARG A 513 18.61 -3.73 -0.94
CA ARG A 513 19.34 -2.84 -0.01
C ARG A 513 18.65 -2.80 1.34
N GLN A 514 19.42 -2.87 2.42
CA GLN A 514 18.92 -2.45 3.73
C GLN A 514 18.75 -0.92 3.73
N THR A 515 17.54 -0.40 3.97
CA THR A 515 17.22 1.03 3.79
C THR A 515 17.12 1.83 5.08
N VAL A 516 16.74 1.20 6.19
CA VAL A 516 16.52 1.87 7.48
C VAL A 516 17.87 2.18 8.12
N GLY A 517 18.43 3.36 7.85
CA GLY A 517 19.78 3.78 8.24
C GLY A 517 19.91 4.45 9.62
N SER A 518 18.95 4.27 10.53
CA SER A 518 18.99 4.80 11.90
C SER A 518 18.10 3.98 12.82
N HIS A 519 18.43 3.94 14.12
CA HIS A 519 17.64 3.24 15.13
C HIS A 519 16.21 3.80 15.19
N THR A 520 15.23 2.92 15.02
CA THR A 520 13.81 3.29 14.96
C THR A 520 13.24 3.55 16.36
N LEU A 521 12.06 4.16 16.44
CA LEU A 521 11.21 4.13 17.63
C LEU A 521 10.47 2.78 17.69
N SER A 522 11.23 1.68 17.73
CA SER A 522 10.71 0.31 17.68
C SER A 522 9.79 -0.02 18.87
N TRP A 523 8.76 -0.81 18.62
CA TRP A 523 7.93 -1.38 19.67
C TRP A 523 8.67 -2.50 20.44
N ALA A 524 9.40 -3.39 19.77
CA ALA A 524 10.21 -4.44 20.40
C ALA A 524 11.70 -4.04 20.52
N PRO A 525 12.46 -4.52 21.53
CA PRO A 525 13.91 -4.37 21.58
C PRO A 525 14.61 -5.05 20.39
N GLU A 526 15.45 -4.31 19.69
CA GLU A 526 16.09 -4.72 18.43
C GLU A 526 17.54 -5.23 18.62
N TRP A 527 17.90 -6.27 17.88
CA TRP A 527 19.28 -6.70 17.61
C TRP A 527 19.72 -6.14 16.23
N HIS A 528 20.64 -6.81 15.53
CA HIS A 528 21.06 -6.46 14.17
C HIS A 528 19.91 -6.45 13.16
N HIS A 529 20.07 -5.72 12.04
CA HIS A 529 19.06 -5.70 10.98
C HIS A 529 19.21 -6.96 10.12
N TYR A 530 18.14 -7.75 9.96
CA TYR A 530 18.21 -9.02 9.22
C TYR A 530 16.86 -9.45 8.62
N THR A 531 16.94 -10.26 7.57
CA THR A 531 15.80 -10.84 6.84
C THR A 531 16.03 -12.34 6.64
N ILE A 532 14.97 -13.14 6.75
CA ILE A 532 15.04 -14.62 6.73
C ILE A 532 14.32 -15.23 5.51
N ILE A 533 14.75 -16.43 5.13
CA ILE A 533 14.17 -17.19 4.01
C ILE A 533 14.40 -18.70 4.15
N GLY A 534 13.48 -19.51 3.61
CA GLY A 534 13.72 -20.93 3.36
C GLY A 534 13.06 -21.89 4.34
N ASP A 535 13.71 -23.02 4.60
CA ASP A 535 13.17 -24.08 5.46
C ASP A 535 14.02 -24.30 6.73
N ARG A 536 13.36 -24.44 7.88
CA ARG A 536 13.99 -24.74 9.17
C ARG A 536 14.50 -26.18 9.29
N ASP A 537 14.08 -27.05 8.37
CA ASP A 537 14.47 -28.46 8.33
C ASP A 537 15.69 -28.75 7.42
N TRP A 538 16.27 -27.72 6.77
CA TRP A 538 17.55 -27.82 6.03
C TRP A 538 18.75 -28.03 6.96
N THR A 539 19.66 -28.95 6.59
CA THR A 539 20.80 -29.38 7.45
C THR A 539 22.15 -28.97 6.86
N ASP A 540 22.51 -29.55 5.72
CA ASP A 540 23.73 -29.24 4.97
C ASP A 540 23.35 -28.44 3.72
N TYR A 541 23.85 -27.22 3.59
CA TYR A 541 23.61 -26.37 2.42
C TYR A 541 24.69 -25.29 2.35
N GLU A 542 24.67 -24.53 1.26
CA GLU A 542 25.53 -23.38 1.06
C GLU A 542 24.66 -22.18 0.68
N ILE A 543 24.82 -21.06 1.40
CA ILE A 543 24.19 -19.77 1.09
C ILE A 543 25.27 -18.82 0.55
N SER A 544 24.95 -18.05 -0.49
CA SER A 544 25.79 -16.95 -0.97
C SER A 544 24.97 -15.74 -1.38
N ALA A 545 25.56 -14.56 -1.24
CA ALA A 545 25.11 -13.34 -1.89
C ALA A 545 26.34 -12.48 -2.23
N ASP A 546 26.25 -11.71 -3.31
CA ASP A 546 27.15 -10.59 -3.53
C ASP A 546 26.75 -9.46 -2.58
N VAL A 547 27.71 -8.79 -1.96
CA VAL A 547 27.49 -7.65 -1.04
C VAL A 547 28.26 -6.43 -1.50
N TYR A 548 27.71 -5.25 -1.24
CA TYR A 548 28.35 -3.95 -1.47
C TYR A 548 28.21 -3.09 -0.21
N LEU A 549 29.37 -2.70 0.34
CA LEU A 549 29.47 -1.94 1.59
C LEU A 549 29.65 -0.45 1.31
N ASN A 550 28.86 0.39 1.97
CA ASN A 550 29.18 1.82 2.08
C ASN A 550 30.34 2.01 3.09
N PRO A 551 31.07 3.14 3.10
CA PRO A 551 32.21 3.34 4.00
C PRO A 551 31.85 3.18 5.48
N GLY A 552 32.41 2.17 6.15
CA GLY A 552 32.13 1.72 7.51
C GLY A 552 30.87 0.85 7.72
N ASP A 553 30.23 0.33 6.67
CA ASP A 553 29.16 -0.67 6.79
C ASP A 553 29.73 -2.07 7.03
N GLU A 554 28.95 -2.92 7.70
CA GLU A 554 29.14 -4.38 7.72
C GLU A 554 27.97 -5.08 7.00
N ALA A 555 28.23 -6.23 6.37
CA ALA A 555 27.19 -7.09 5.79
C ALA A 555 27.54 -8.58 5.92
N GLY A 556 26.53 -9.45 5.84
CA GLY A 556 26.75 -10.89 5.96
C GLY A 556 25.63 -11.78 5.44
N VAL A 557 25.95 -13.07 5.36
CA VAL A 557 25.02 -14.17 5.05
C VAL A 557 24.80 -15.05 6.29
N MET A 558 23.56 -15.45 6.54
CA MET A 558 23.15 -16.22 7.72
C MET A 558 22.72 -17.64 7.36
N GLY A 559 22.91 -18.60 8.26
CA GLY A 559 22.43 -19.96 8.06
C GLY A 559 22.29 -20.79 9.33
N ARG A 560 21.53 -21.87 9.21
CA ARG A 560 21.00 -22.70 10.30
C ARG A 560 20.26 -21.87 11.37
N LEU A 561 19.48 -20.89 10.93
CA LEU A 561 18.62 -20.08 11.81
C LEU A 561 17.49 -20.94 12.40
N CYS A 562 17.47 -21.08 13.73
CA CYS A 562 16.64 -22.07 14.43
C CYS A 562 15.72 -21.51 15.54
N ASP A 563 15.81 -20.20 15.80
CA ASP A 563 14.99 -19.41 16.73
C ASP A 563 15.17 -17.93 16.34
N VAL A 564 14.13 -17.10 16.41
CA VAL A 564 14.22 -15.64 16.17
C VAL A 564 13.88 -14.79 17.41
N GLY A 565 13.48 -15.40 18.53
CA GLY A 565 13.07 -14.70 19.75
C GLY A 565 11.60 -14.91 20.16
N SER A 566 11.10 -14.04 21.03
CA SER A 566 9.77 -14.16 21.66
C SER A 566 8.72 -13.19 21.12
N GLY A 567 9.05 -12.40 20.10
CA GLY A 567 8.25 -11.26 19.64
C GLY A 567 8.74 -9.98 20.29
N TYR A 568 8.42 -9.77 21.57
CA TYR A 568 9.06 -8.70 22.35
C TYR A 568 10.52 -9.08 22.69
N GLY A 569 11.43 -8.78 21.78
CA GLY A 569 12.85 -9.16 21.82
C GLY A 569 13.18 -10.17 20.73
N VAL A 570 13.62 -9.67 19.58
CA VAL A 570 13.95 -10.45 18.38
C VAL A 570 15.46 -10.55 18.22
N TRP A 571 16.01 -11.76 18.35
CA TRP A 571 17.45 -12.03 18.27
C TRP A 571 17.66 -13.49 17.83
N ALA A 572 18.24 -13.68 16.65
CA ALA A 572 18.34 -15.01 16.05
C ALA A 572 19.33 -15.94 16.77
N LYS A 573 19.02 -17.24 16.76
CA LYS A 573 19.96 -18.34 17.03
C LYS A 573 20.35 -19.01 15.72
N GLY A 574 21.65 -19.22 15.50
CA GLY A 574 22.20 -19.81 14.28
C GLY A 574 23.67 -19.40 14.09
N TYR A 575 24.14 -19.43 12.84
CA TYR A 575 25.46 -18.93 12.47
C TYR A 575 25.33 -17.84 11.40
N TYR A 576 26.31 -16.94 11.34
CA TYR A 576 26.44 -16.01 10.22
C TYR A 576 27.91 -15.74 9.89
N LEU A 577 28.16 -15.37 8.64
CA LEU A 577 29.44 -14.93 8.11
C LEU A 577 29.27 -13.47 7.71
N LYS A 578 30.03 -12.56 8.33
CA LYS A 578 30.01 -11.13 7.98
C LYS A 578 31.38 -10.62 7.57
N MET A 579 31.39 -9.44 6.96
CA MET A 579 32.57 -8.73 6.48
C MET A 579 32.42 -7.21 6.68
N ASP A 580 33.50 -6.54 7.10
CA ASP A 580 33.66 -5.07 7.07
C ASP A 580 34.56 -4.62 5.90
N GLU A 581 35.05 -3.37 5.84
CA GLU A 581 35.33 -2.70 4.57
C GLU A 581 36.70 -2.02 4.31
N GLN A 582 37.84 -2.12 5.02
CA GLN A 582 38.36 -2.92 6.13
C GLN A 582 38.58 -4.43 5.89
N GLY A 583 37.64 -5.20 5.33
CA GLY A 583 37.88 -6.57 4.87
C GLY A 583 38.15 -7.61 5.97
N ARG A 584 37.83 -7.33 7.24
CA ARG A 584 37.81 -8.32 8.32
C ARG A 584 36.57 -9.18 8.17
N VAL A 585 36.79 -10.49 8.07
CA VAL A 585 35.75 -11.51 7.95
C VAL A 585 35.63 -12.24 9.28
N GLU A 586 34.42 -12.35 9.82
CA GLU A 586 34.14 -13.05 11.08
C GLU A 586 33.08 -14.14 10.85
N LEU A 587 33.36 -15.38 11.27
CA LEU A 587 32.38 -16.46 11.36
C LEU A 587 31.86 -16.54 12.79
N ILE A 588 30.57 -16.25 12.98
CA ILE A 588 29.97 -16.04 14.29
C ILE A 588 28.85 -17.06 14.55
N LEU A 589 28.85 -17.61 15.77
CA LEU A 589 27.74 -18.32 16.38
C LEU A 589 26.92 -17.33 17.23
N THR A 590 25.65 -17.10 16.86
CA THR A 590 24.71 -16.32 17.69
C THR A 590 23.78 -17.25 18.46
N ARG A 591 23.60 -16.97 19.76
CA ARG A 591 22.79 -17.74 20.69
C ARG A 591 21.54 -16.98 21.17
N GLY A 592 21.11 -15.96 20.43
CA GLY A 592 20.04 -15.06 20.87
C GLY A 592 20.51 -14.10 21.96
N LYS A 593 19.57 -13.40 22.63
CA LYS A 593 19.88 -12.41 23.67
C LYS A 593 20.74 -12.96 24.81
N ARG A 594 21.61 -12.11 25.39
CA ARG A 594 22.64 -12.53 26.36
C ARG A 594 22.08 -13.15 27.65
N ASP A 595 21.09 -12.50 28.25
CA ASP A 595 20.25 -13.13 29.28
C ASP A 595 18.99 -13.70 28.62
N GLN A 596 19.01 -15.01 28.37
CA GLN A 596 17.92 -15.74 27.73
C GLN A 596 16.71 -15.98 28.67
N LYS A 597 16.83 -15.70 29.97
CA LYS A 597 15.86 -16.06 31.02
C LYS A 597 15.16 -14.85 31.64
N GLU A 598 15.69 -13.65 31.42
CA GLU A 598 15.01 -12.38 31.65
C GLU A 598 13.60 -12.41 31.02
N LEU A 599 12.57 -12.35 31.87
CA LEU A 599 11.17 -12.36 31.49
C LEU A 599 10.74 -10.96 31.04
N ILE A 600 10.59 -10.81 29.73
CA ILE A 600 10.17 -9.57 29.06
C ILE A 600 8.88 -9.79 28.27
N GLY A 601 8.14 -8.72 28.04
CA GLY A 601 6.89 -8.75 27.29
C GLY A 601 5.66 -9.16 28.12
N ASP A 602 4.59 -9.54 27.44
CA ASP A 602 3.35 -10.05 28.04
C ASP A 602 3.50 -11.48 28.63
N LYS A 603 2.41 -12.06 29.14
CA LYS A 603 2.43 -13.40 29.77
C LYS A 603 2.74 -14.54 28.80
N GLU A 604 2.31 -14.43 27.55
CA GLU A 604 2.48 -15.43 26.51
C GLU A 604 3.92 -15.35 25.96
N GLN A 605 4.47 -14.14 25.82
CA GLN A 605 5.88 -13.89 25.49
C GLN A 605 6.80 -14.43 26.61
N GLN A 606 6.43 -14.21 27.87
CA GLN A 606 7.09 -14.82 29.03
C GLN A 606 6.93 -16.35 29.06
N ALA A 607 5.78 -16.91 28.64
CA ALA A 607 5.58 -18.35 28.53
C ALA A 607 6.46 -18.98 27.43
N ILE A 608 6.64 -18.30 26.29
CA ILE A 608 7.60 -18.68 25.25
C ILE A 608 9.02 -18.69 25.82
N ILE A 609 9.40 -17.70 26.64
CA ILE A 609 10.72 -17.65 27.29
C ILE A 609 10.88 -18.81 28.29
N LEU A 610 9.89 -19.06 29.16
CA LEU A 610 9.91 -20.15 30.15
C LEU A 610 9.88 -21.55 29.53
N ALA A 611 9.36 -21.70 28.31
CA ALA A 611 9.36 -22.98 27.58
C ALA A 611 10.71 -23.33 26.95
N ARG A 612 11.63 -22.37 26.82
CA ARG A 612 12.97 -22.59 26.25
C ARG A 612 13.82 -23.44 27.19
N LYS A 613 14.58 -24.36 26.61
CA LYS A 613 15.53 -25.24 27.33
C LYS A 613 16.96 -24.69 27.29
N ASP A 614 17.08 -23.37 27.28
CA ASP A 614 18.36 -22.68 27.15
C ASP A 614 19.15 -22.78 28.48
N VAL A 615 20.32 -23.43 28.43
CA VAL A 615 21.16 -23.73 29.62
C VAL A 615 22.55 -23.08 29.57
N GLU A 616 22.98 -22.59 28.42
CA GLU A 616 24.23 -21.87 28.24
C GLU A 616 24.02 -20.35 28.40
N VAL A 617 25.08 -19.55 28.21
CA VAL A 617 24.96 -18.09 28.11
C VAL A 617 24.69 -17.71 26.65
N GLY A 618 23.80 -16.74 26.44
CA GLY A 618 23.48 -16.21 25.12
C GLY A 618 24.48 -15.15 24.62
N GLY A 619 24.15 -14.51 23.51
CA GLY A 619 25.02 -13.56 22.80
C GLY A 619 25.81 -14.21 21.67
N GLU A 620 26.89 -13.55 21.27
CA GLU A 620 27.61 -13.83 20.03
C GLU A 620 29.05 -14.28 20.30
N TYR A 621 29.49 -15.26 19.51
CA TYR A 621 30.75 -15.96 19.69
C TYR A 621 31.45 -16.08 18.34
N ILE A 622 32.55 -15.33 18.15
CA ILE A 622 33.46 -15.51 17.00
C ILE A 622 34.07 -16.91 17.10
N LEU A 623 33.89 -17.72 16.07
CA LEU A 623 34.45 -19.06 15.96
C LEU A 623 35.79 -19.06 15.23
N ASP A 624 35.93 -18.18 14.24
CA ASP A 624 37.15 -17.93 13.46
C ASP A 624 37.07 -16.54 12.80
N GLU A 625 38.20 -15.88 12.62
CA GLU A 625 38.28 -14.53 12.02
C GLU A 625 39.51 -14.37 11.13
N LYS A 626 39.42 -13.51 10.10
CA LYS A 626 40.53 -13.24 9.18
C LYS A 626 40.41 -11.91 8.47
N GLU A 627 41.53 -11.18 8.39
CA GLU A 627 41.68 -9.99 7.57
C GLU A 627 42.00 -10.37 6.11
N VAL A 628 41.27 -9.82 5.14
CA VAL A 628 41.40 -10.13 3.71
C VAL A 628 41.88 -8.90 2.94
N SER A 629 43.15 -8.93 2.53
CA SER A 629 43.81 -7.82 1.85
C SER A 629 43.20 -7.52 0.47
N GLY A 630 42.93 -6.24 0.19
CA GLY A 630 42.47 -5.76 -1.12
C GLY A 630 40.97 -5.45 -1.18
N ILE A 631 40.23 -5.69 -0.10
CA ILE A 631 38.83 -5.29 0.06
C ILE A 631 38.75 -3.82 0.47
N THR A 632 37.84 -3.06 -0.14
CA THR A 632 37.51 -1.69 0.24
C THR A 632 36.01 -1.43 0.06
N ALA A 633 35.44 -0.48 0.81
CA ALA A 633 34.11 0.07 0.53
C ALA A 633 33.89 0.44 -0.95
N LEU A 634 32.62 0.49 -1.35
CA LEU A 634 32.15 0.81 -2.70
C LEU A 634 32.57 -0.21 -3.77
N GLN A 635 32.76 -1.47 -3.36
CA GLN A 635 33.02 -2.62 -4.25
C GLN A 635 32.08 -3.78 -3.95
N TRP A 636 31.80 -4.60 -4.97
CA TRP A 636 31.02 -5.83 -4.86
C TRP A 636 31.94 -7.03 -4.58
N HIS A 637 31.62 -7.81 -3.55
CA HIS A 637 32.31 -9.05 -3.17
C HIS A 637 31.30 -10.18 -2.91
N ASN A 638 31.64 -11.42 -3.27
CA ASN A 638 30.77 -12.57 -3.00
C ASN A 638 31.03 -13.14 -1.60
N LEU A 639 30.07 -13.05 -0.69
CA LEU A 639 30.09 -13.74 0.60
C LEU A 639 29.36 -15.09 0.51
N ARG A 640 29.94 -16.15 1.09
CA ARG A 640 29.36 -17.48 1.03
C ARG A 640 29.66 -18.33 2.25
N LEU A 641 28.62 -18.92 2.84
CA LEU A 641 28.67 -19.73 4.06
C LEU A 641 28.13 -21.14 3.79
N ARG A 642 28.92 -22.15 4.12
CA ARG A 642 28.69 -23.57 3.79
C ARG A 642 28.64 -24.43 5.05
N PHE A 643 27.66 -25.33 5.11
CA PHE A 643 27.43 -26.28 6.20
C PHE A 643 27.54 -27.72 5.69
N GLU A 644 28.48 -28.50 6.22
CA GLU A 644 28.74 -29.89 5.79
C GLU A 644 28.99 -30.79 7.01
N GLY A 645 27.94 -31.47 7.48
CA GLY A 645 27.97 -32.14 8.78
C GLY A 645 28.02 -31.09 9.89
N ASP A 646 29.05 -31.16 10.73
CA ASP A 646 29.33 -30.17 11.77
C ASP A 646 30.42 -29.16 11.31
N ARG A 647 30.93 -29.28 10.08
CA ARG A 647 31.90 -28.33 9.52
C ARG A 647 31.19 -27.12 8.94
N ILE A 648 31.72 -25.94 9.25
CA ILE A 648 31.20 -24.66 8.79
C ILE A 648 32.34 -23.91 8.11
N LEU A 649 32.16 -23.52 6.85
CA LEU A 649 33.22 -22.92 6.01
C LEU A 649 32.73 -21.59 5.42
N GLY A 650 33.52 -20.53 5.60
CA GLY A 650 33.25 -19.18 5.08
C GLY A 650 34.19 -18.81 3.95
N TYR A 651 33.64 -18.25 2.88
CA TYR A 651 34.35 -17.85 1.67
C TYR A 651 34.11 -16.38 1.32
N VAL A 652 35.14 -15.74 0.77
CA VAL A 652 35.04 -14.44 0.06
C VAL A 652 35.58 -14.62 -1.35
N ASP A 653 34.84 -14.17 -2.36
CA ASP A 653 35.20 -14.24 -3.79
C ASP A 653 35.62 -15.66 -4.25
N GLY A 654 35.00 -16.68 -3.64
CA GLY A 654 35.25 -18.10 -3.86
C GLY A 654 36.43 -18.71 -3.09
N VAL A 655 37.23 -17.93 -2.36
CA VAL A 655 38.39 -18.38 -1.57
C VAL A 655 37.97 -18.71 -0.14
N GLU A 656 38.39 -19.86 0.41
CA GLU A 656 38.16 -20.20 1.82
C GLU A 656 38.95 -19.24 2.72
N VAL A 657 38.26 -18.50 3.58
CA VAL A 657 38.87 -17.51 4.47
C VAL A 657 38.79 -17.94 5.93
N VAL A 658 37.65 -18.43 6.41
CA VAL A 658 37.40 -18.81 7.81
C VAL A 658 36.69 -20.17 7.91
N LYS A 659 36.86 -20.89 9.02
CA LYS A 659 36.25 -22.20 9.25
C LYS A 659 36.10 -22.57 10.72
N ALA A 660 35.04 -23.31 11.02
CA ALA A 660 34.79 -23.89 12.34
C ALA A 660 34.30 -25.34 12.24
N THR A 661 34.27 -26.02 13.39
CA THR A 661 33.48 -27.24 13.60
C THR A 661 32.55 -26.99 14.78
N SER A 662 31.25 -27.13 14.59
CA SER A 662 30.22 -26.89 15.60
C SER A 662 28.98 -27.72 15.32
N ASP A 663 28.56 -28.50 16.32
CA ASP A 663 27.35 -29.31 16.38
C ASP A 663 26.15 -28.54 16.98
N HIS A 664 26.41 -27.35 17.54
CA HIS A 664 25.49 -26.59 18.39
C HIS A 664 24.14 -26.27 17.72
N TYR A 665 24.14 -25.95 16.41
CA TYR A 665 22.93 -25.98 15.58
C TYR A 665 23.16 -26.85 14.33
N GLY A 666 22.42 -27.97 14.25
CA GLY A 666 22.51 -28.93 13.14
C GLY A 666 21.61 -28.65 11.93
N LYS A 667 20.66 -27.71 12.04
CA LYS A 667 19.69 -27.36 10.99
C LYS A 667 19.09 -25.97 11.19
N GLY A 668 18.50 -25.38 10.14
CA GLY A 668 17.73 -24.14 10.21
C GLY A 668 17.73 -23.31 8.92
N MET A 669 16.95 -22.23 8.91
CA MET A 669 16.72 -21.33 7.77
C MET A 669 17.96 -20.50 7.38
N ALA A 670 17.89 -19.90 6.19
CA ALA A 670 18.84 -18.96 5.62
C ALA A 670 18.44 -17.51 5.91
N GLY A 671 19.35 -16.55 5.68
CA GLY A 671 19.04 -15.12 5.79
C GLY A 671 20.18 -14.20 5.38
N LEU A 672 19.92 -12.89 5.39
CA LEU A 672 20.89 -11.82 5.14
C LEU A 672 20.92 -10.87 6.33
N ILE A 673 22.10 -10.33 6.67
CA ILE A 673 22.32 -9.48 7.85
C ILE A 673 23.12 -8.22 7.52
N ALA A 674 22.69 -7.11 8.11
CA ALA A 674 23.40 -5.84 8.21
C ALA A 674 23.64 -5.53 9.71
N PRO A 675 24.83 -5.87 10.24
CA PRO A 675 25.15 -5.68 11.66
C PRO A 675 25.05 -4.22 12.12
N LEU A 676 24.72 -4.06 13.41
CA LEU A 676 24.74 -2.78 14.13
C LEU A 676 26.02 -2.68 14.95
N LYS A 677 26.73 -1.56 14.84
CA LYS A 677 28.05 -1.34 15.47
C LYS A 677 27.97 -0.12 16.39
N GLU A 678 27.87 -0.36 17.70
CA GLU A 678 27.67 0.64 18.75
C GLU A 678 26.39 1.50 18.56
N HIS A 679 26.49 2.60 17.82
CA HIS A 679 25.40 3.53 17.49
C HIS A 679 25.22 3.71 15.96
N ARG A 680 25.98 2.95 15.16
CA ARG A 680 25.91 2.96 13.70
C ARG A 680 25.05 1.82 13.19
N VAL A 681 24.18 2.17 12.25
CA VAL A 681 23.46 1.23 11.38
C VAL A 681 24.23 1.06 10.07
N SER A 682 24.31 -0.18 9.58
CA SER A 682 24.85 -0.50 8.25
C SER A 682 23.71 -0.50 7.22
N THR A 683 23.91 0.08 6.03
CA THR A 683 22.88 0.11 4.96
C THR A 683 23.32 -0.54 3.63
N PRO A 684 23.92 -1.76 3.68
CA PRO A 684 24.54 -2.40 2.53
C PRO A 684 23.54 -2.84 1.46
N TYR A 685 24.07 -3.12 0.27
CA TYR A 685 23.33 -3.71 -0.84
C TYR A 685 23.71 -5.20 -0.97
N PHE A 686 22.76 -6.02 -1.41
CA PHE A 686 22.89 -7.46 -1.65
C PHE A 686 22.37 -7.81 -3.05
N ASP A 687 23.03 -8.74 -3.72
CA ASP A 687 22.69 -9.19 -5.06
C ASP A 687 23.00 -10.69 -5.24
N ASN A 688 22.45 -11.34 -6.27
CA ASN A 688 22.66 -12.76 -6.61
C ASN A 688 22.51 -13.69 -5.40
N LEU A 689 21.39 -13.59 -4.67
CA LEU A 689 21.10 -14.48 -3.54
C LEU A 689 20.93 -15.92 -4.04
N LYS A 690 21.70 -16.85 -3.48
CA LYS A 690 21.62 -18.28 -3.79
C LYS A 690 21.65 -19.13 -2.53
N ILE A 691 20.85 -20.19 -2.52
CA ILE A 691 20.84 -21.23 -1.48
C ILE A 691 20.83 -22.57 -2.19
N VAL A 692 21.90 -23.37 -2.04
CA VAL A 692 22.08 -24.64 -2.76
C VAL A 692 22.20 -25.84 -1.80
N PRO A 693 21.55 -26.98 -2.09
CA PRO A 693 21.57 -28.13 -1.20
C PRO A 693 22.85 -28.94 -1.38
N ILE A 694 23.50 -29.33 -0.28
CA ILE A 694 24.68 -30.20 -0.30
C ILE A 694 24.54 -31.33 0.73
N GLY A 695 25.43 -32.32 0.71
CA GLY A 695 25.52 -33.33 1.76
C GLY A 695 24.20 -34.06 2.04
N ARG A 696 23.65 -33.87 3.25
CA ARG A 696 22.40 -34.50 3.70
C ARG A 696 21.12 -33.83 3.20
N THR A 697 21.13 -32.53 2.85
CA THR A 697 19.92 -31.88 2.32
C THR A 697 19.72 -32.28 0.86
N LYS A 698 18.51 -32.71 0.52
CA LYS A 698 18.15 -33.09 -0.85
C LYS A 698 17.49 -31.93 -1.58
N ALA A 699 17.77 -31.79 -2.87
CA ALA A 699 17.05 -30.84 -3.71
C ALA A 699 15.55 -31.17 -3.78
N THR A 700 14.70 -30.15 -3.68
CA THR A 700 13.25 -30.24 -3.80
C THR A 700 12.81 -29.64 -5.13
N GLN A 701 12.36 -30.48 -6.07
CA GLN A 701 11.88 -30.03 -7.37
C GLN A 701 10.48 -29.40 -7.25
N THR A 702 10.44 -28.10 -7.02
CA THR A 702 9.24 -27.26 -7.10
C THR A 702 9.48 -26.17 -8.13
N THR A 703 8.71 -26.16 -9.22
CA THR A 703 8.63 -24.98 -10.10
C THR A 703 8.04 -23.83 -9.28
N LEU A 704 8.71 -22.68 -9.27
CA LEU A 704 8.18 -21.49 -8.58
C LEU A 704 6.80 -21.12 -9.12
N SER A 705 5.89 -20.81 -8.21
CA SER A 705 4.53 -20.36 -8.51
C SER A 705 4.55 -19.09 -9.38
N ALA A 706 3.56 -18.93 -10.27
CA ALA A 706 3.38 -17.70 -11.04
C ALA A 706 2.72 -16.60 -10.18
N ILE A 707 3.50 -16.03 -9.26
CA ILE A 707 3.07 -14.95 -8.35
C ILE A 707 2.68 -13.72 -9.18
N GLN A 708 1.56 -13.09 -8.82
CA GLN A 708 1.13 -11.83 -9.42
C GLN A 708 1.58 -10.66 -8.53
N PRO A 709 1.89 -9.47 -9.10
CA PRO A 709 2.20 -8.30 -8.29
C PRO A 709 1.08 -7.94 -7.31
N LEU A 710 1.42 -7.12 -6.32
CA LEU A 710 0.45 -6.52 -5.39
C LEU A 710 -0.24 -5.32 -6.03
N TYR A 711 0.53 -4.49 -6.72
CA TYR A 711 0.10 -3.26 -7.36
C TYR A 711 0.47 -3.31 -8.86
N PRO A 712 -0.14 -4.23 -9.65
CA PRO A 712 0.22 -4.40 -11.05
C PRO A 712 0.02 -3.11 -11.85
N VAL A 713 0.75 -2.97 -12.97
CA VAL A 713 0.68 -1.80 -13.87
C VAL A 713 -0.75 -1.40 -14.30
N SER A 714 -1.71 -2.32 -14.24
CA SER A 714 -3.13 -2.10 -14.54
C SER A 714 -4.00 -1.62 -13.36
N SER A 715 -3.42 -1.17 -12.24
CA SER A 715 -4.18 -0.65 -11.09
C SER A 715 -3.60 0.66 -10.56
N HIS A 716 -4.38 1.75 -10.70
CA HIS A 716 -4.37 2.97 -9.90
C HIS A 716 -3.02 3.53 -9.42
N GLY A 717 -2.57 4.65 -10.03
CA GLY A 717 -1.65 5.59 -9.35
C GLY A 717 -0.23 5.76 -9.90
N ILE A 718 0.08 5.31 -11.13
CA ILE A 718 1.42 5.49 -11.75
C ILE A 718 1.39 5.97 -13.22
N GLY A 719 0.26 6.50 -13.71
CA GLY A 719 0.09 6.83 -15.13
C GLY A 719 1.07 7.88 -15.65
N ARG A 720 1.37 8.90 -14.83
CA ARG A 720 2.35 9.95 -15.08
C ARG A 720 3.75 9.36 -15.27
N GLU A 721 4.14 8.46 -14.37
CA GLU A 721 5.44 7.81 -14.35
C GLU A 721 5.61 6.89 -15.55
N MET A 722 4.57 6.11 -15.89
CA MET A 722 4.51 5.31 -17.12
C MET A 722 4.65 6.18 -18.37
N LEU A 723 3.95 7.32 -18.45
CA LEU A 723 4.05 8.23 -19.59
C LEU A 723 5.45 8.86 -19.66
N LEU A 724 6.06 9.21 -18.53
CA LEU A 724 7.42 9.76 -18.48
C LEU A 724 8.45 8.75 -18.99
N GLN A 725 8.39 7.51 -18.48
CA GLN A 725 9.24 6.41 -18.95
C GLN A 725 9.02 6.13 -20.45
N ARG A 726 7.77 6.15 -20.93
CA ARG A 726 7.43 5.98 -22.35
C ARG A 726 8.03 7.09 -23.21
N LEU A 727 7.90 8.35 -22.80
CA LEU A 727 8.48 9.51 -23.50
C LEU A 727 10.02 9.46 -23.52
N GLN A 728 10.65 9.06 -22.42
CA GLN A 728 12.10 8.87 -22.32
C GLN A 728 12.59 7.74 -23.25
N SER A 729 11.91 6.59 -23.24
CA SER A 729 12.19 5.46 -24.14
C SER A 729 12.05 5.86 -25.61
N LEU A 730 10.97 6.57 -25.96
CA LEU A 730 10.74 7.05 -27.33
C LEU A 730 11.78 8.10 -27.77
N ASN A 731 12.20 9.01 -26.89
CA ASN A 731 13.26 9.99 -27.19
C ASN A 731 14.60 9.33 -27.58
N SER A 732 14.89 8.12 -27.08
CA SER A 732 16.07 7.35 -27.51
C SER A 732 15.98 6.76 -28.92
N ARG A 733 14.77 6.71 -29.50
CA ARG A 733 14.45 6.11 -30.81
C ARG A 733 14.26 7.16 -31.90
N GLY A 734 13.74 8.33 -31.56
CA GLY A 734 13.48 9.43 -32.48
C GLY A 734 12.64 10.54 -31.85
N ILE A 735 12.32 11.55 -32.65
CA ILE A 735 11.54 12.72 -32.28
C ILE A 735 10.10 12.50 -32.75
N MET A 736 9.11 12.60 -31.85
CA MET A 736 7.70 12.44 -32.21
C MET A 736 7.16 13.70 -32.90
N PHE A 737 6.43 13.53 -34.00
CA PHE A 737 5.68 14.62 -34.62
C PHE A 737 4.29 14.77 -33.99
N GLY A 738 3.87 16.01 -33.73
CA GLY A 738 2.53 16.32 -33.24
C GLY A 738 1.81 17.44 -34.00
N HIS A 739 0.49 17.47 -33.88
CA HIS A 739 -0.39 18.49 -34.47
C HIS A 739 -1.51 18.87 -33.49
N GLN A 740 -1.75 20.17 -33.32
CA GLN A 740 -2.86 20.73 -32.54
C GLN A 740 -4.21 20.55 -33.27
N ASP A 741 -5.26 20.12 -32.56
CA ASP A 741 -6.64 20.05 -33.04
C ASP A 741 -6.87 19.17 -34.30
N ASP A 742 -5.89 18.32 -34.64
CA ASP A 742 -5.83 17.44 -35.81
C ASP A 742 -7.11 16.63 -36.17
N PRO A 743 -7.95 16.17 -35.23
CA PRO A 743 -9.14 15.36 -35.57
C PRO A 743 -10.46 16.15 -35.61
N PHE A 744 -10.41 17.50 -35.57
CA PHE A 744 -11.61 18.35 -35.51
C PHE A 744 -11.85 19.17 -36.78
N TYR A 745 -10.83 19.63 -37.49
CA TYR A 745 -10.95 20.43 -38.71
C TYR A 745 -9.62 20.50 -39.46
N GLY A 746 -9.66 20.80 -40.76
CA GLY A 746 -8.46 20.91 -41.59
C GLY A 746 -8.74 21.52 -42.96
N LEU A 747 -7.80 21.37 -43.90
CA LEU A 747 -7.84 22.06 -45.19
C LEU A 747 -8.88 21.48 -46.17
N GLY A 748 -10.13 21.88 -45.97
CA GLY A 748 -11.29 21.55 -46.81
C GLY A 748 -12.37 20.74 -46.09
N TRP A 749 -12.28 20.56 -44.76
CA TRP A 749 -13.20 19.74 -43.97
C TRP A 749 -13.35 20.26 -42.53
N ASP A 750 -14.50 19.97 -41.90
CA ASP A 750 -14.84 20.39 -40.53
C ASP A 750 -15.67 19.28 -39.85
N ASP A 751 -15.06 18.62 -38.85
CA ASP A 751 -15.65 17.59 -37.99
C ASP A 751 -15.93 18.15 -36.56
N ARG A 752 -15.96 19.47 -36.35
CA ARG A 752 -16.10 20.09 -35.01
C ARG A 752 -17.37 19.65 -34.26
N SER A 753 -18.38 19.14 -34.98
CA SER A 753 -19.66 18.70 -34.42
C SER A 753 -20.01 17.22 -34.70
N ALA A 754 -19.10 16.44 -35.29
CA ALA A 754 -19.35 15.04 -35.66
C ALA A 754 -18.06 14.19 -35.59
N SER A 755 -18.19 12.87 -35.58
CA SER A 755 -17.06 11.93 -35.63
C SER A 755 -16.84 11.41 -37.05
N GLY A 756 -16.03 12.11 -37.85
CA GLY A 756 -15.55 11.64 -39.16
C GLY A 756 -14.16 10.99 -39.12
N GLY A 757 -13.34 11.33 -38.12
CA GLY A 757 -12.00 10.76 -37.92
C GLY A 757 -10.94 11.25 -38.91
N HIS A 758 -11.25 12.31 -39.65
CA HIS A 758 -10.34 12.98 -40.58
C HIS A 758 -9.09 13.54 -39.86
N SER A 759 -8.03 13.74 -40.64
CA SER A 759 -6.76 14.36 -40.22
C SER A 759 -5.97 14.70 -41.47
N ASP A 760 -5.44 15.93 -41.56
CA ASP A 760 -4.62 16.36 -42.70
C ASP A 760 -3.29 15.59 -42.76
N VAL A 761 -2.76 15.20 -41.59
CA VAL A 761 -1.55 14.38 -41.43
C VAL A 761 -1.81 12.96 -41.91
N LEU A 762 -2.93 12.35 -41.50
CA LEU A 762 -3.38 11.03 -41.95
C LEU A 762 -3.58 11.01 -43.47
N ALA A 763 -4.25 12.02 -44.02
CA ALA A 763 -4.49 12.11 -45.46
C ALA A 763 -3.19 12.36 -46.26
N THR A 764 -2.20 13.03 -45.66
CA THR A 764 -0.90 13.29 -46.30
C THR A 764 0.04 12.09 -46.26
N CYS A 765 0.11 11.38 -45.13
CA CYS A 765 1.15 10.37 -44.85
C CYS A 765 0.63 8.94 -44.73
N GLY A 766 -0.68 8.73 -44.65
CA GLY A 766 -1.29 7.44 -44.34
C GLY A 766 -1.17 7.07 -42.86
N ASP A 767 -0.82 7.99 -41.96
CA ASP A 767 -0.80 7.78 -40.51
C ASP A 767 -1.04 9.08 -39.72
N TYR A 768 -1.60 8.95 -38.51
CA TYR A 768 -1.85 10.07 -37.59
C TYR A 768 -0.53 10.63 -36.99
N PRO A 769 -0.53 11.86 -36.44
CA PRO A 769 0.57 12.33 -35.61
C PRO A 769 0.78 11.41 -34.38
N ALA A 770 2.01 11.40 -33.85
CA ALA A 770 2.37 10.65 -32.65
C ALA A 770 1.91 11.35 -31.36
N VAL A 771 1.89 12.70 -31.36
CA VAL A 771 1.37 13.55 -30.29
C VAL A 771 0.18 14.37 -30.81
N MET A 772 -0.91 14.47 -30.06
CA MET A 772 -2.08 15.27 -30.46
C MET A 772 -2.36 16.34 -29.42
N GLY A 773 -2.44 17.59 -29.88
CA GLY A 773 -2.70 18.76 -29.05
C GLY A 773 -4.20 19.05 -28.92
N PHE A 774 -4.64 19.44 -27.72
CA PHE A 774 -6.03 19.79 -27.40
C PHE A 774 -6.10 21.07 -26.57
N GLU A 775 -7.04 21.97 -26.87
CA GLU A 775 -7.18 23.28 -26.19
C GLU A 775 -8.47 23.36 -25.34
N LEU A 776 -8.34 23.83 -24.09
CA LEU A 776 -9.44 23.84 -23.11
C LEU A 776 -10.04 25.21 -22.77
N GLY A 777 -9.50 26.32 -23.27
CA GLY A 777 -9.99 27.68 -22.96
C GLY A 777 -11.49 27.85 -23.23
N GLY A 778 -12.22 28.37 -22.25
CA GLY A 778 -13.68 28.36 -22.17
C GLY A 778 -14.23 27.40 -21.11
N ILE A 779 -13.50 26.34 -20.75
CA ILE A 779 -13.94 25.37 -19.72
C ILE A 779 -14.12 26.06 -18.36
N GLU A 780 -13.29 27.06 -18.09
CA GLU A 780 -13.32 27.86 -16.86
C GLU A 780 -14.63 28.67 -16.71
N MET A 781 -15.26 29.05 -17.81
CA MET A 781 -16.56 29.72 -17.81
C MET A 781 -17.73 28.75 -17.60
N GLY A 782 -17.51 27.46 -17.82
CA GLY A 782 -18.59 26.46 -17.94
C GLY A 782 -19.26 26.51 -19.32
N ASP A 783 -18.57 27.01 -20.34
CA ASP A 783 -19.05 26.94 -21.73
C ASP A 783 -19.15 25.47 -22.19
N THR A 784 -19.96 25.20 -23.21
CA THR A 784 -20.09 23.84 -23.79
C THR A 784 -19.04 23.53 -24.86
N LYS A 785 -18.24 24.54 -25.25
CA LYS A 785 -17.25 24.52 -26.33
C LYS A 785 -15.98 25.26 -25.92
N SER A 786 -14.84 24.86 -26.48
CA SER A 786 -13.60 25.64 -26.41
C SER A 786 -13.70 26.93 -27.22
N LEU A 787 -12.71 27.82 -27.05
CA LEU A 787 -12.56 29.06 -27.82
C LEU A 787 -12.57 28.83 -29.35
N ASP A 788 -12.15 27.65 -29.81
CA ASP A 788 -12.13 27.22 -31.21
C ASP A 788 -13.42 26.52 -31.65
N SER A 789 -14.49 26.70 -30.88
CA SER A 789 -15.86 26.22 -31.12
C SER A 789 -16.04 24.69 -31.14
N VAL A 790 -15.03 23.92 -30.72
CA VAL A 790 -15.08 22.46 -30.55
C VAL A 790 -15.79 22.14 -29.22
N PRO A 791 -16.85 21.30 -29.19
CA PRO A 791 -17.51 20.88 -27.95
C PRO A 791 -16.56 20.12 -27.02
N PHE A 792 -16.57 20.42 -25.72
CA PHE A 792 -15.69 19.72 -24.76
C PHE A 792 -15.93 18.20 -24.72
N ALA A 793 -17.17 17.75 -24.96
CA ALA A 793 -17.47 16.32 -25.12
C ALA A 793 -16.75 15.68 -26.32
N ARG A 794 -16.60 16.40 -27.44
CA ARG A 794 -15.86 15.96 -28.64
C ARG A 794 -14.35 15.98 -28.41
N ILE A 795 -13.84 16.97 -27.66
CA ILE A 795 -12.43 17.01 -27.22
C ILE A 795 -12.11 15.78 -26.38
N ARG A 796 -12.93 15.49 -25.36
CA ARG A 796 -12.80 14.28 -24.52
C ARG A 796 -12.84 13.00 -25.35
N GLU A 797 -13.77 12.89 -26.29
CA GLU A 797 -13.92 11.73 -27.17
C GLU A 797 -12.66 11.45 -28.00
N GLU A 798 -12.12 12.45 -28.71
CA GLU A 798 -10.92 12.25 -29.53
C GLU A 798 -9.63 12.13 -28.74
N LEU A 799 -9.52 12.75 -27.56
CA LEU A 799 -8.39 12.56 -26.67
C LEU A 799 -8.32 11.09 -26.21
N LEU A 800 -9.45 10.54 -25.75
CA LEU A 800 -9.59 9.12 -25.41
C LEU A 800 -9.44 8.20 -26.63
N ALA A 801 -9.89 8.62 -27.82
CA ALA A 801 -9.64 7.87 -29.05
C ALA A 801 -8.17 7.90 -29.47
N HIS A 802 -7.46 9.01 -29.31
CA HIS A 802 -6.03 9.14 -29.64
C HIS A 802 -5.17 8.28 -28.71
N VAL A 803 -5.44 8.30 -27.40
CA VAL A 803 -4.74 7.42 -26.44
C VAL A 803 -5.05 5.94 -26.71
N ARG A 804 -6.30 5.54 -26.95
CA ARG A 804 -6.65 4.17 -27.41
C ARG A 804 -6.03 3.79 -28.75
N ARG A 805 -5.82 4.77 -29.65
CA ARG A 805 -5.05 4.60 -30.90
C ARG A 805 -3.54 4.43 -30.66
N GLY A 806 -3.05 4.45 -29.42
CA GLY A 806 -1.64 4.33 -29.05
C GLY A 806 -0.88 5.66 -29.05
N GLY A 807 -1.57 6.79 -29.17
CA GLY A 807 -1.00 8.13 -29.23
C GLY A 807 -0.60 8.69 -27.87
N ILE A 808 -0.26 9.98 -27.85
CA ILE A 808 0.09 10.76 -26.66
C ILE A 808 -0.68 12.09 -26.71
N ALA A 809 -1.50 12.35 -25.70
CA ALA A 809 -2.23 13.60 -25.58
C ALA A 809 -1.37 14.69 -24.91
N THR A 810 -1.38 15.90 -25.45
CA THR A 810 -0.91 17.11 -24.79
C THR A 810 -2.02 18.16 -24.78
N ILE A 811 -2.14 18.90 -23.68
CA ILE A 811 -3.28 19.78 -23.41
C ILE A 811 -2.76 21.19 -23.09
N SER A 812 -3.21 22.18 -23.86
CA SER A 812 -3.04 23.60 -23.56
C SER A 812 -4.30 24.20 -22.93
N TRP A 813 -4.14 25.34 -22.26
CA TRP A 813 -5.26 26.07 -21.69
C TRP A 813 -5.07 27.58 -21.86
N HIS A 814 -5.96 28.18 -22.62
CA HIS A 814 -6.13 29.61 -22.87
C HIS A 814 -7.36 30.13 -22.09
N PRO A 815 -7.29 30.28 -20.75
CA PRO A 815 -8.41 30.83 -19.99
C PRO A 815 -8.65 32.29 -20.36
N ARG A 816 -9.92 32.72 -20.23
CA ARG A 816 -10.29 34.15 -20.21
C ARG A 816 -9.53 34.92 -19.10
N ASN A 817 -9.66 36.24 -19.06
CA ASN A 817 -9.06 37.07 -18.02
C ASN A 817 -10.06 37.28 -16.87
N PRO A 818 -9.88 36.65 -15.68
CA PRO A 818 -10.85 36.72 -14.58
C PRO A 818 -10.97 38.12 -13.96
N HIS A 819 -9.93 38.97 -14.09
CA HIS A 819 -9.91 40.33 -13.55
C HIS A 819 -10.71 41.33 -14.40
N THR A 820 -10.76 41.11 -15.72
CA THR A 820 -11.31 42.06 -16.70
C THR A 820 -12.56 41.54 -17.43
N GLY A 821 -12.78 40.22 -17.42
CA GLY A 821 -13.78 39.55 -18.26
C GLY A 821 -13.34 39.36 -19.72
N GLY A 822 -12.12 39.77 -20.08
CA GLY A 822 -11.55 39.69 -21.42
C GLY A 822 -11.08 38.29 -21.82
N THR A 823 -10.36 38.21 -22.95
CA THR A 823 -9.73 36.98 -23.44
C THR A 823 -8.41 36.66 -22.73
N SER A 824 -7.73 35.56 -23.08
CA SER A 824 -6.36 35.27 -22.65
C SER A 824 -5.38 36.38 -23.07
N TRP A 825 -5.56 36.86 -24.31
CA TRP A 825 -4.80 37.99 -24.86
C TRP A 825 -5.24 39.31 -24.23
N VAL A 826 -4.27 40.11 -23.77
CA VAL A 826 -4.50 41.45 -23.20
C VAL A 826 -4.55 42.52 -24.29
N ASN A 827 -5.52 43.41 -24.18
CA ASN A 827 -5.55 44.65 -24.96
C ASN A 827 -4.79 45.79 -24.25
N ALA A 828 -4.67 46.94 -24.91
CA ALA A 828 -3.90 48.08 -24.41
C ALA A 828 -4.43 48.65 -23.08
N GLN A 829 -5.73 48.50 -22.78
CA GLN A 829 -6.40 48.99 -21.56
C GLN A 829 -6.28 48.00 -20.38
N GLU A 830 -5.77 46.80 -20.61
CA GLU A 830 -5.65 45.72 -19.61
C GLU A 830 -4.23 45.54 -19.06
N ARG A 831 -3.20 46.15 -19.68
CA ARG A 831 -1.80 45.87 -19.35
C ARG A 831 -1.42 46.25 -17.92
N ASP A 832 -1.98 47.34 -17.39
CA ASP A 832 -1.71 47.84 -16.03
C ASP A 832 -2.57 47.16 -14.93
N LYS A 833 -3.22 46.01 -15.21
CA LYS A 833 -4.17 45.36 -14.29
C LYS A 833 -3.58 44.29 -13.37
N ASN A 834 -2.42 43.71 -13.74
CA ASN A 834 -1.80 42.55 -13.09
C ASN A 834 -2.83 41.50 -12.61
N THR A 835 -3.47 40.83 -13.59
CA THR A 835 -4.43 39.76 -13.35
C THR A 835 -3.87 38.67 -12.43
N VAL A 836 -2.57 38.37 -12.54
CA VAL A 836 -1.91 37.33 -11.73
C VAL A 836 -1.97 37.66 -10.24
N ALA A 837 -1.58 38.87 -9.82
CA ALA A 837 -1.71 39.33 -8.43
C ALA A 837 -3.15 39.23 -7.90
N ALA A 838 -4.14 39.43 -8.78
CA ALA A 838 -5.54 39.44 -8.40
C ALA A 838 -6.15 38.04 -8.25
N VAL A 839 -5.59 36.99 -8.89
CA VAL A 839 -6.05 35.59 -8.74
C VAL A 839 -5.26 34.79 -7.70
N LEU A 840 -4.08 35.26 -7.29
CA LEU A 840 -3.30 34.65 -6.22
C LEU A 840 -3.99 34.75 -4.85
N PRO A 841 -3.61 33.92 -3.85
CA PRO A 841 -4.23 33.95 -2.54
C PRO A 841 -4.16 35.34 -1.88
N GLY A 842 -5.31 35.87 -1.49
CA GLY A 842 -5.46 37.25 -0.99
C GLY A 842 -5.77 38.30 -2.08
N GLY A 843 -5.69 37.93 -3.36
CA GLY A 843 -6.17 38.74 -4.47
C GLY A 843 -7.70 38.72 -4.59
N LYS A 844 -8.29 39.82 -5.09
CA LYS A 844 -9.75 40.03 -5.14
C LYS A 844 -10.54 39.04 -6.03
N ASP A 845 -9.88 38.40 -7.00
CA ASP A 845 -10.49 37.49 -7.97
C ASP A 845 -10.14 36.01 -7.66
N HIS A 846 -9.47 35.75 -6.53
CA HIS A 846 -8.99 34.41 -6.13
C HIS A 846 -10.10 33.35 -6.12
N GLU A 847 -11.24 33.64 -5.47
CA GLU A 847 -12.38 32.71 -5.37
C GLU A 847 -12.98 32.37 -6.74
N VAL A 848 -13.06 33.36 -7.64
CA VAL A 848 -13.49 33.14 -9.03
C VAL A 848 -12.52 32.18 -9.72
N PHE A 849 -11.22 32.37 -9.51
CA PHE A 849 -10.18 31.52 -10.08
C PHE A 849 -10.13 30.11 -9.47
N GLN A 850 -10.47 29.93 -8.18
CA GLN A 850 -10.66 28.59 -7.59
C GLN A 850 -11.83 27.84 -8.26
N ILE A 851 -12.94 28.50 -8.57
CA ILE A 851 -14.07 27.90 -9.32
C ILE A 851 -13.64 27.50 -10.74
N TRP A 852 -12.82 28.33 -11.38
CA TRP A 852 -12.28 28.09 -12.72
C TRP A 852 -11.34 26.88 -12.76
N LEU A 853 -10.41 26.78 -11.81
CA LEU A 853 -9.55 25.61 -11.61
C LEU A 853 -10.39 24.36 -11.27
N GLY A 854 -11.47 24.49 -10.51
CA GLY A 854 -12.41 23.41 -10.23
C GLY A 854 -13.05 22.84 -11.49
N ARG A 855 -13.47 23.69 -12.43
CA ARG A 855 -14.06 23.29 -13.72
C ARG A 855 -13.05 22.60 -14.64
N LEU A 856 -11.84 23.17 -14.76
CA LEU A 856 -10.71 22.54 -15.44
C LEU A 856 -10.42 21.14 -14.87
N THR A 857 -10.23 21.05 -13.55
CA THR A 857 -9.95 19.79 -12.86
C THR A 857 -11.06 18.76 -13.07
N THR A 858 -12.32 19.18 -13.06
CA THR A 858 -13.48 18.31 -13.34
C THR A 858 -13.43 17.74 -14.76
N PHE A 859 -13.05 18.54 -15.77
CA PHE A 859 -12.86 18.05 -17.13
C PHE A 859 -11.69 17.05 -17.22
N LEU A 860 -10.53 17.43 -16.69
CA LEU A 860 -9.33 16.59 -16.70
C LEU A 860 -9.55 15.26 -15.94
N ALA A 861 -10.34 15.27 -14.86
CA ALA A 861 -10.69 14.06 -14.11
C ALA A 861 -11.73 13.17 -14.80
N SER A 862 -12.37 13.64 -15.86
CA SER A 862 -13.24 12.82 -16.70
C SER A 862 -12.46 12.01 -17.75
N LEU A 863 -11.14 12.22 -17.89
CA LEU A 863 -10.28 11.54 -18.84
C LEU A 863 -9.89 10.15 -18.32
N CYS A 864 -10.84 9.22 -18.37
CA CYS A 864 -10.65 7.80 -18.06
C CYS A 864 -10.94 6.92 -19.28
N ASP A 865 -10.32 5.74 -19.31
CA ASP A 865 -10.57 4.70 -20.30
C ASP A 865 -11.93 3.98 -20.12
N GLU A 866 -12.16 2.92 -20.89
CA GLU A 866 -13.40 2.13 -20.87
C GLU A 866 -13.56 1.28 -19.60
N GLN A 867 -12.51 1.16 -18.80
CA GLN A 867 -12.44 0.45 -17.52
C GLN A 867 -12.54 1.44 -16.34
N GLY A 868 -12.60 2.75 -16.61
CA GLY A 868 -12.66 3.81 -15.61
C GLY A 868 -11.29 4.23 -15.06
N GLN A 869 -10.18 3.65 -15.54
CA GLN A 869 -8.84 4.05 -15.12
C GLN A 869 -8.48 5.41 -15.74
N PRO A 870 -7.96 6.38 -14.97
CA PRO A 870 -7.51 7.66 -15.52
C PRO A 870 -6.37 7.48 -16.53
N ILE A 871 -6.46 8.15 -17.68
CA ILE A 871 -5.40 8.14 -18.68
C ILE A 871 -4.37 9.25 -18.44
N PRO A 872 -3.07 9.01 -18.67
CA PRO A 872 -2.05 10.03 -18.50
C PRO A 872 -1.91 10.93 -19.73
N PHE A 873 -1.60 12.21 -19.49
CA PHE A 873 -1.40 13.22 -20.53
C PHE A 873 -0.36 14.27 -20.11
N ILE A 874 0.12 15.06 -21.08
CA ILE A 874 0.93 16.24 -20.82
C ILE A 874 0.00 17.45 -20.66
N PHE A 875 0.22 18.29 -19.65
CA PHE A 875 -0.49 19.56 -19.48
C PHE A 875 0.49 20.73 -19.53
N ARG A 876 0.18 21.71 -20.38
CA ARG A 876 1.01 22.88 -20.70
C ARG A 876 0.24 24.18 -20.39
N PRO A 877 -0.01 24.49 -19.11
CA PRO A 877 -0.61 25.77 -18.71
C PRO A 877 0.43 26.90 -18.80
N TRP A 878 -0.03 28.14 -18.85
CA TRP A 878 0.81 29.35 -18.69
C TRP A 878 1.96 29.51 -19.70
N HIS A 879 1.86 28.83 -20.85
CA HIS A 879 2.80 28.88 -21.97
C HIS A 879 3.03 30.30 -22.53
N GLU A 880 4.09 30.45 -23.34
CA GLU A 880 4.58 31.71 -23.91
C GLU A 880 4.82 32.85 -22.90
N ASN A 881 5.06 32.55 -21.62
CA ASN A 881 5.17 33.55 -20.56
C ASN A 881 6.32 34.58 -20.71
N SER A 882 7.32 34.28 -21.55
CA SER A 882 8.37 35.22 -21.98
C SER A 882 7.84 36.34 -22.89
N GLY A 883 6.71 36.10 -23.57
CA GLY A 883 5.94 37.05 -24.36
C GLY A 883 5.05 37.95 -23.50
N GLY A 884 4.58 39.05 -24.10
CA GLY A 884 3.83 40.12 -23.41
C GLY A 884 2.37 40.26 -23.86
N TRP A 885 1.78 39.20 -24.41
CA TRP A 885 0.42 39.21 -24.98
C TRP A 885 -0.61 38.46 -24.14
N PHE A 886 -0.24 37.44 -23.36
CA PHE A 886 -1.15 36.79 -22.42
C PHE A 886 -1.16 37.49 -21.05
N TRP A 887 -2.27 37.43 -20.30
CA TRP A 887 -2.39 38.09 -18.99
C TRP A 887 -1.43 37.56 -17.90
N TRP A 888 -0.79 36.41 -18.13
CA TRP A 888 0.29 35.84 -17.30
C TRP A 888 1.71 36.13 -17.82
N GLY A 889 1.86 37.00 -18.83
CA GLY A 889 3.10 37.23 -19.56
C GLY A 889 4.08 38.27 -18.98
N ARG A 890 5.24 38.37 -19.63
CA ARG A 890 6.35 39.26 -19.27
C ARG A 890 5.92 40.73 -19.22
N GLY A 891 6.14 41.36 -18.08
CA GLY A 891 5.78 42.76 -17.82
C GLY A 891 4.30 42.98 -17.43
N LEU A 892 3.53 41.90 -17.27
CA LEU A 892 2.14 41.92 -16.78
C LEU A 892 2.03 41.31 -15.38
N CYS A 893 3.02 40.48 -15.00
CA CYS A 893 3.32 40.07 -13.63
C CYS A 893 4.85 39.96 -13.40
N SER A 894 5.25 39.81 -12.15
CA SER A 894 6.61 39.43 -11.75
C SER A 894 6.88 37.93 -11.92
N ALA A 895 8.16 37.54 -11.88
CA ALA A 895 8.52 36.12 -11.94
C ALA A 895 8.02 35.34 -10.72
N GLU A 896 7.98 35.99 -9.56
CA GLU A 896 7.50 35.44 -8.29
C GLU A 896 5.98 35.18 -8.34
N GLU A 897 5.21 36.12 -8.87
CA GLU A 897 3.76 35.95 -9.12
C GLU A 897 3.49 34.84 -10.15
N TYR A 898 4.28 34.76 -11.23
CA TYR A 898 4.17 33.68 -12.21
C TYR A 898 4.41 32.29 -11.57
N LYS A 899 5.47 32.13 -10.78
CA LYS A 899 5.76 30.88 -10.07
C LYS A 899 4.67 30.55 -9.05
N ALA A 900 4.11 31.54 -8.37
CA ALA A 900 2.99 31.36 -7.47
C ALA A 900 1.70 30.92 -8.21
N LEU A 901 1.44 31.44 -9.42
CA LEU A 901 0.31 31.04 -10.26
C LEU A 901 0.45 29.59 -10.73
N TRP A 902 1.65 29.22 -11.18
CA TRP A 902 1.99 27.84 -11.52
C TRP A 902 1.76 26.91 -10.33
N ASN A 903 2.39 27.20 -9.18
CA ASN A 903 2.30 26.35 -8.00
C ASN A 903 0.85 26.25 -7.49
N MET A 904 0.09 27.34 -7.45
CA MET A 904 -1.34 27.31 -7.09
C MET A 904 -2.17 26.46 -8.07
N THR A 905 -1.89 26.53 -9.37
CA THR A 905 -2.58 25.72 -10.40
C THR A 905 -2.25 24.24 -10.20
N GLN A 906 -0.98 23.91 -10.04
CA GLN A 906 -0.49 22.54 -9.85
C GLN A 906 -0.99 21.96 -8.54
N ASP A 907 -0.80 22.66 -7.41
CA ASP A 907 -1.26 22.24 -6.08
C ASP A 907 -2.78 22.11 -6.00
N PHE A 908 -3.55 22.78 -6.87
CA PHE A 908 -5.00 22.61 -6.94
C PHE A 908 -5.37 21.35 -7.74
N VAL A 909 -4.90 21.22 -8.99
CA VAL A 909 -5.26 20.10 -9.88
C VAL A 909 -4.75 18.76 -9.34
N THR A 910 -3.53 18.75 -8.77
CA THR A 910 -2.86 17.54 -8.25
C THR A 910 -3.57 16.96 -7.02
N ARG A 911 -4.43 17.72 -6.31
CA ARG A 911 -5.30 17.18 -5.24
C ARG A 911 -6.32 16.16 -5.74
N THR A 912 -6.67 16.21 -7.03
CA THR A 912 -7.66 15.33 -7.66
C THR A 912 -7.03 14.43 -8.71
N LEU A 913 -5.91 14.85 -9.32
CA LEU A 913 -5.20 14.11 -10.36
C LEU A 913 -3.70 13.94 -10.05
N PRO A 914 -3.34 13.33 -8.91
CA PRO A 914 -1.94 13.24 -8.47
C PRO A 914 -1.01 12.47 -9.42
N TYR A 915 -1.53 11.48 -10.16
CA TYR A 915 -0.70 10.51 -10.90
C TYR A 915 -0.95 10.45 -12.41
N ASN A 916 -1.54 11.49 -13.01
CA ASN A 916 -2.01 11.45 -14.41
C ASN A 916 -1.41 12.55 -15.30
N ILE A 917 -0.66 13.50 -14.74
CA ILE A 917 -0.29 14.75 -15.44
C ILE A 917 1.22 14.94 -15.46
N LEU A 918 1.80 15.00 -16.67
CA LEU A 918 3.15 15.53 -16.86
C LEU A 918 3.09 17.04 -17.11
N TRP A 919 3.81 17.81 -16.31
CA TRP A 919 3.71 19.27 -16.35
C TRP A 919 4.76 19.88 -17.28
N SER A 920 4.31 20.70 -18.25
CA SER A 920 5.17 21.26 -19.29
C SER A 920 5.29 22.78 -19.20
N TRP A 921 6.49 23.27 -18.88
CA TRP A 921 6.80 24.70 -18.82
C TRP A 921 7.45 25.15 -20.13
N SER A 922 6.82 26.12 -20.81
CA SER A 922 7.12 26.44 -22.22
C SER A 922 7.16 27.95 -22.44
N PRO A 923 8.34 28.59 -22.45
CA PRO A 923 8.48 29.97 -22.90
C PRO A 923 8.41 30.07 -24.44
N ASN A 924 8.01 31.24 -24.95
CA ASN A 924 8.13 31.57 -26.38
C ASN A 924 9.60 31.92 -26.73
N TYR A 925 10.01 31.58 -27.95
CA TYR A 925 11.35 31.81 -28.50
C TYR A 925 11.72 33.30 -28.66
N GLY A 926 13.01 33.58 -28.81
CA GLY A 926 13.54 34.93 -28.74
C GLY A 926 13.63 35.47 -27.31
N PHE A 927 13.62 34.59 -26.30
CA PHE A 927 13.65 34.99 -24.90
C PHE A 927 15.00 35.58 -24.48
N GLU A 928 14.98 36.42 -23.45
CA GLU A 928 16.18 36.89 -22.76
C GLU A 928 16.55 35.93 -21.61
N PRO A 929 17.82 35.90 -21.13
CA PRO A 929 18.25 34.99 -20.06
C PRO A 929 17.50 35.13 -18.73
N ASP A 930 16.76 36.22 -18.53
CA ASP A 930 15.91 36.41 -17.35
C ASP A 930 14.66 35.52 -17.34
N VAL A 931 14.30 34.87 -18.45
CA VAL A 931 13.19 33.90 -18.52
C VAL A 931 13.34 32.78 -17.48
N LEU A 932 14.57 32.37 -17.16
CA LEU A 932 14.86 31.31 -16.20
C LEU A 932 14.41 31.66 -14.77
N LYS A 933 14.19 32.95 -14.46
CA LYS A 933 13.59 33.37 -13.18
C LYS A 933 12.14 32.91 -13.03
N THR A 934 11.45 32.63 -14.14
CA THR A 934 10.06 32.16 -14.20
C THR A 934 9.96 30.63 -14.25
N TYR A 935 11.08 29.90 -14.33
CA TYR A 935 11.09 28.44 -14.24
C TYR A 935 10.50 28.02 -12.87
N PRO A 936 9.41 27.24 -12.84
CA PRO A 936 8.68 26.95 -11.60
C PRO A 936 9.49 26.16 -10.56
N GLY A 937 10.29 25.19 -11.02
CA GLY A 937 11.02 24.25 -10.18
C GLY A 937 11.29 22.94 -10.92
N HIS A 938 12.32 22.21 -10.51
CA HIS A 938 12.65 20.89 -11.06
C HIS A 938 11.81 19.77 -10.43
N ASP A 939 11.25 20.04 -9.24
CA ASP A 939 10.14 19.36 -8.59
C ASP A 939 8.77 19.63 -9.25
N ARG A 940 8.67 20.73 -10.03
CA ARG A 940 7.41 21.27 -10.57
C ARG A 940 7.18 21.03 -12.07
N VAL A 941 8.23 20.68 -12.82
CA VAL A 941 8.20 20.55 -14.29
C VAL A 941 8.75 19.18 -14.71
N ASP A 942 8.10 18.54 -15.69
CA ASP A 942 8.51 17.27 -16.28
C ASP A 942 9.06 17.43 -17.71
N VAL A 943 8.45 18.35 -18.49
CA VAL A 943 8.84 18.66 -19.87
C VAL A 943 9.18 20.14 -19.99
N ILE A 944 10.43 20.45 -20.35
CA ILE A 944 10.86 21.79 -20.72
C ILE A 944 10.51 21.99 -22.20
N GLY A 945 9.58 22.89 -22.46
CA GLY A 945 9.11 23.25 -23.79
C GLY A 945 9.81 24.48 -24.36
N LEU A 946 9.48 24.79 -25.61
CA LEU A 946 9.81 26.02 -26.32
C LEU A 946 8.80 26.18 -27.45
N ASP A 947 8.16 27.35 -27.50
CA ASP A 947 7.14 27.67 -28.49
C ASP A 947 7.77 28.61 -29.55
N ALA A 948 7.86 28.17 -30.82
CA ALA A 948 8.79 28.73 -31.81
C ALA A 948 8.28 28.81 -33.27
N TYR A 949 7.87 30.01 -33.71
CA TYR A 949 7.29 30.24 -35.04
C TYR A 949 8.18 31.03 -36.01
N GLN A 950 8.40 30.50 -37.22
CA GLN A 950 9.14 31.19 -38.28
C GLN A 950 8.29 32.32 -38.92
N GLN A 951 8.86 33.52 -38.95
CA GLN A 951 8.29 34.66 -39.67
C GLN A 951 8.66 34.66 -41.16
N ARG A 952 7.79 35.23 -42.01
CA ARG A 952 7.96 35.21 -43.47
C ARG A 952 9.22 35.96 -43.92
N GLY A 953 10.15 35.24 -44.54
CA GLY A 953 11.46 35.75 -44.94
C GLY A 953 12.50 35.82 -43.81
N GLY A 954 12.15 35.44 -42.58
CA GLY A 954 13.01 35.51 -41.39
C GLY A 954 13.86 34.26 -41.13
N GLU A 955 14.04 33.37 -42.10
CA GLU A 955 14.64 32.04 -41.93
C GLU A 955 15.99 32.03 -41.17
N GLN A 956 16.94 32.88 -41.57
CA GLN A 956 18.26 32.91 -40.92
C GLN A 956 18.17 33.36 -39.46
N ALA A 957 17.26 34.29 -39.15
CA ALA A 957 17.01 34.73 -37.78
C ALA A 957 16.27 33.66 -36.96
N PHE A 958 15.29 32.98 -37.55
CA PHE A 958 14.60 31.84 -36.93
C PHE A 958 15.60 30.72 -36.58
N ILE A 959 16.45 30.31 -37.53
CA ILE A 959 17.50 29.31 -37.29
C ILE A 959 18.44 29.78 -36.16
N ALA A 960 18.96 31.01 -36.22
CA ALA A 960 19.90 31.53 -35.22
C ALA A 960 19.29 31.55 -33.80
N THR A 961 18.09 32.11 -33.65
CA THR A 961 17.38 32.19 -32.36
C THR A 961 16.99 30.81 -31.84
N LEU A 962 16.46 29.93 -32.70
CA LEU A 962 16.05 28.58 -32.31
C LEU A 962 17.25 27.75 -31.81
N ASN A 963 18.43 27.88 -32.42
CA ASN A 963 19.64 27.22 -31.93
C ASN A 963 20.12 27.80 -30.59
N LYS A 964 20.08 29.14 -30.40
CA LYS A 964 20.39 29.80 -29.11
C LYS A 964 19.51 29.27 -27.98
N ASP A 965 18.20 29.27 -28.21
CA ASP A 965 17.20 29.00 -27.18
C ASP A 965 17.15 27.51 -26.84
N LEU A 966 17.19 26.61 -27.83
CA LEU A 966 17.32 25.18 -27.60
C LEU A 966 18.67 24.80 -26.96
N THR A 967 19.77 25.51 -27.22
CA THR A 967 21.03 25.28 -26.49
C THR A 967 20.87 25.61 -25.01
N THR A 968 20.20 26.72 -24.70
CA THR A 968 19.94 27.14 -23.30
C THR A 968 19.02 26.16 -22.57
N LEU A 969 17.92 25.76 -23.21
CA LEU A 969 16.94 24.85 -22.60
C LEU A 969 17.41 23.39 -22.57
N SER A 970 18.19 22.94 -23.55
CA SER A 970 18.80 21.61 -23.52
C SER A 970 19.86 21.48 -22.43
N ALA A 971 20.59 22.56 -22.10
CA ALA A 971 21.49 22.57 -20.96
C ALA A 971 20.72 22.43 -19.64
N LEU A 972 19.63 23.20 -19.45
CA LEU A 972 18.76 23.10 -18.28
C LEU A 972 18.09 21.71 -18.16
N ALA A 973 17.62 21.15 -19.28
CA ALA A 973 17.00 19.83 -19.31
C ALA A 973 17.98 18.72 -18.92
N ALA A 974 19.22 18.78 -19.43
CA ALA A 974 20.28 17.86 -19.03
C ALA A 974 20.67 18.03 -17.55
N GLU A 975 20.81 19.28 -17.06
CA GLU A 975 21.15 19.58 -15.67
C GLU A 975 20.08 19.10 -14.66
N LYS A 976 18.80 19.14 -15.04
CA LYS A 976 17.66 18.80 -14.17
C LYS A 976 17.01 17.45 -14.46
N GLY A 977 17.58 16.65 -15.37
CA GLY A 977 17.06 15.31 -15.73
C GLY A 977 15.66 15.34 -16.38
N LYS A 978 15.37 16.36 -17.20
CA LYS A 978 14.05 16.60 -17.79
C LYS A 978 13.99 16.32 -19.28
N LEU A 979 12.78 16.09 -19.79
CA LEU A 979 12.54 16.02 -21.22
C LEU A 979 12.60 17.42 -21.83
N LEU A 980 13.06 17.51 -23.08
CA LEU A 980 13.02 18.71 -23.91
C LEU A 980 12.03 18.48 -25.06
N ALA A 981 11.27 19.52 -25.45
CA ALA A 981 10.37 19.45 -26.59
C ALA A 981 10.23 20.82 -27.31
N LEU A 982 9.86 20.80 -28.59
CA LEU A 982 9.25 21.96 -29.24
C LEU A 982 7.74 21.84 -29.06
N THR A 983 7.26 22.42 -27.97
CA THR A 983 5.88 22.33 -27.51
C THR A 983 4.89 23.01 -28.45
N GLU A 984 5.34 24.02 -29.18
CA GLU A 984 4.72 24.54 -30.40
C GLU A 984 5.79 24.97 -31.40
N CYS A 985 5.52 24.80 -32.69
CA CYS A 985 6.32 25.39 -33.75
C CYS A 985 5.54 25.52 -35.06
N GLY A 986 6.13 26.18 -36.06
CA GLY A 986 5.62 26.14 -37.43
C GLY A 986 6.03 27.33 -38.29
N TYR A 987 5.54 27.34 -39.52
CA TYR A 987 5.68 28.45 -40.47
C TYR A 987 4.34 28.66 -41.16
N GLN A 988 3.62 29.73 -40.81
CA GLN A 988 2.22 29.93 -41.24
C GLN A 988 2.08 29.89 -42.77
N ASN A 989 1.18 29.04 -43.24
CA ASN A 989 0.87 28.74 -44.64
C ASN A 989 2.03 28.16 -45.46
N ILE A 990 3.09 27.70 -44.77
CA ILE A 990 4.26 26.96 -45.28
C ILE A 990 4.71 27.44 -46.68
N PRO A 991 5.05 28.75 -46.85
CA PRO A 991 5.25 29.35 -48.17
C PRO A 991 6.54 28.91 -48.88
N ASP A 992 7.43 28.21 -48.18
CA ASP A 992 8.53 27.43 -48.76
C ASP A 992 8.14 25.93 -48.77
N PRO A 993 7.97 25.31 -49.95
CA PRO A 993 7.62 23.89 -50.06
C PRO A 993 8.74 22.92 -49.65
N THR A 994 9.93 23.43 -49.27
CA THR A 994 11.07 22.63 -48.77
C THR A 994 11.36 22.84 -47.28
N TRP A 995 10.49 23.55 -46.57
CA TRP A 995 10.78 24.02 -45.20
C TRP A 995 11.03 22.87 -44.20
N TRP A 996 10.33 21.75 -44.34
CA TRP A 996 10.44 20.63 -43.40
C TRP A 996 11.83 20.00 -43.45
N THR A 997 12.31 19.58 -44.63
CA THR A 997 13.62 18.92 -44.74
C THR A 997 14.79 19.89 -44.74
N ARG A 998 14.60 21.12 -45.26
CA ARG A 998 15.68 22.10 -45.45
C ARG A 998 15.92 22.99 -44.23
N VAL A 999 14.86 23.34 -43.48
CA VAL A 999 14.94 24.31 -42.38
C VAL A 999 14.67 23.67 -41.03
N LEU A 1000 13.54 22.99 -40.84
CA LEU A 1000 13.14 22.46 -39.53
C LEU A 1000 13.93 21.22 -39.13
N LYS A 1001 13.99 20.19 -39.99
CA LYS A 1001 14.67 18.91 -39.72
C LYS A 1001 16.12 19.11 -39.22
N PRO A 1002 16.97 19.95 -39.85
CA PRO A 1002 18.34 20.17 -39.41
C PRO A 1002 18.48 21.00 -38.11
N GLN A 1003 17.37 21.52 -37.56
CA GLN A 1003 17.36 22.11 -36.22
C GLN A 1003 16.92 21.08 -35.17
N ILE A 1004 15.83 20.34 -35.42
CA ILE A 1004 15.30 19.38 -34.45
C ILE A 1004 16.27 18.22 -34.19
N GLU A 1005 16.97 17.73 -35.21
CA GLU A 1005 17.94 16.62 -35.04
C GLU A 1005 19.25 17.02 -34.32
N LYS A 1006 19.43 18.28 -33.92
CA LYS A 1006 20.59 18.74 -33.12
C LYS A 1006 20.40 18.59 -31.61
N PHE A 1007 19.15 18.44 -31.15
CA PHE A 1007 18.78 18.52 -29.74
C PHE A 1007 17.97 17.28 -29.33
N PRO A 1008 18.01 16.86 -28.04
CA PRO A 1008 17.35 15.64 -27.56
C PRO A 1008 15.83 15.84 -27.36
N LEU A 1009 15.14 16.27 -28.42
CA LEU A 1009 13.72 16.58 -28.41
C LEU A 1009 12.88 15.30 -28.38
N SER A 1010 12.07 15.14 -27.34
CA SER A 1010 11.10 14.05 -27.27
C SER A 1010 10.01 14.19 -28.33
N TYR A 1011 9.52 15.43 -28.56
CA TYR A 1011 8.57 15.74 -29.62
C TYR A 1011 8.72 17.16 -30.16
N PHE A 1012 8.16 17.39 -31.35
CA PHE A 1012 7.80 18.71 -31.85
C PHE A 1012 6.33 18.71 -32.31
N LEU A 1013 5.56 19.68 -31.83
CA LEU A 1013 4.15 19.85 -32.21
C LEU A 1013 4.00 21.09 -33.09
N VAL A 1014 3.18 21.00 -34.14
CA VAL A 1014 2.80 22.15 -34.98
C VAL A 1014 1.37 22.57 -34.72
N TRP A 1015 1.10 23.87 -34.91
CA TRP A 1015 -0.22 24.44 -34.69
C TRP A 1015 -1.27 23.96 -35.72
N ARG A 1016 -2.52 24.27 -35.43
CA ARG A 1016 -3.71 23.80 -36.16
C ARG A 1016 -3.77 24.22 -37.62
N ASN A 1017 -4.44 23.40 -38.43
CA ASN A 1017 -4.91 23.77 -39.77
C ASN A 1017 -6.31 24.41 -39.70
N ALA A 1018 -6.39 25.68 -39.30
CA ALA A 1018 -7.66 26.36 -39.06
C ALA A 1018 -8.50 26.55 -40.33
N ASP A 1019 -7.87 27.03 -41.42
CA ASP A 1019 -8.45 27.17 -42.76
C ASP A 1019 -7.34 27.44 -43.81
N HIS A 1020 -7.72 27.73 -45.06
CA HIS A 1020 -6.78 28.08 -46.14
C HIS A 1020 -6.05 29.42 -45.97
N HIS A 1021 -6.37 30.22 -44.95
CA HIS A 1021 -5.70 31.48 -44.59
C HIS A 1021 -4.74 31.30 -43.40
N GLN A 1022 -4.92 30.28 -42.56
CA GLN A 1022 -4.03 29.93 -41.45
C GLN A 1022 -3.91 28.41 -41.26
N TYR A 1023 -2.77 27.87 -41.70
CA TYR A 1023 -2.38 26.47 -41.48
C TYR A 1023 -0.87 26.31 -41.19
N PHE A 1024 -0.49 25.22 -40.52
CA PHE A 1024 0.91 24.96 -40.10
C PHE A 1024 1.33 23.49 -40.23
N ALA A 1025 0.38 22.55 -40.32
CA ALA A 1025 0.60 21.14 -40.63
C ALA A 1025 0.40 20.86 -42.14
N PRO A 1026 1.03 19.81 -42.69
CA PRO A 1026 0.90 19.47 -44.10
C PRO A 1026 -0.49 18.87 -44.40
N ALA A 1027 -1.07 19.19 -45.56
CA ALA A 1027 -2.29 18.56 -46.06
C ALA A 1027 -2.11 18.12 -47.52
N PRO A 1028 -2.93 17.20 -48.07
CA PRO A 1028 -2.76 16.74 -49.46
C PRO A 1028 -2.82 17.84 -50.53
N SER A 1029 -3.43 18.98 -50.20
CA SER A 1029 -3.56 20.18 -51.04
C SER A 1029 -2.39 21.16 -50.94
N THR A 1030 -1.46 21.01 -49.98
CA THR A 1030 -0.36 21.94 -49.76
C THR A 1030 0.89 21.57 -50.56
N LYS A 1031 1.75 22.56 -50.84
CA LYS A 1031 2.92 22.40 -51.73
C LYS A 1031 4.09 21.66 -51.07
N ASP A 1032 4.14 21.71 -49.74
CA ASP A 1032 5.13 21.09 -48.86
C ASP A 1032 4.81 19.61 -48.54
N ALA A 1033 3.62 19.12 -48.87
CA ALA A 1033 3.15 17.77 -48.53
C ALA A 1033 4.07 16.64 -49.04
N LEU A 1034 4.81 16.85 -50.14
CA LEU A 1034 5.83 15.92 -50.62
C LEU A 1034 7.11 15.97 -49.77
N ASP A 1035 7.49 17.15 -49.28
CA ASP A 1035 8.68 17.36 -48.45
C ASP A 1035 8.48 16.80 -47.04
N PHE A 1036 7.32 17.03 -46.42
CA PHE A 1036 6.97 16.39 -45.15
C PHE A 1036 6.98 14.85 -45.27
N ARG A 1037 6.38 14.30 -46.34
CA ARG A 1037 6.47 12.87 -46.65
C ARG A 1037 7.90 12.36 -46.85
N ASN A 1038 8.86 13.23 -47.17
CA ASN A 1038 10.27 12.86 -47.26
C ASN A 1038 10.99 12.97 -45.90
N MET A 1039 10.59 13.90 -45.04
CA MET A 1039 11.07 14.00 -43.66
C MET A 1039 10.76 12.73 -42.84
N VAL A 1040 9.50 12.28 -42.84
CA VAL A 1040 9.05 11.15 -41.99
C VAL A 1040 9.52 9.76 -42.46
N LYS A 1041 9.94 9.60 -43.73
CA LYS A 1041 10.49 8.33 -44.26
C LYS A 1041 11.76 7.87 -43.56
N ASP A 1042 12.51 8.78 -42.93
CA ASP A 1042 13.75 8.50 -42.22
C ASP A 1042 13.51 7.83 -40.85
N LYS A 1043 12.26 7.73 -40.38
CA LYS A 1043 11.83 7.22 -39.06
C LYS A 1043 12.41 7.92 -37.82
N ARG A 1044 13.44 8.75 -37.98
CA ARG A 1044 13.92 9.72 -36.97
C ARG A 1044 12.83 10.68 -36.53
N VAL A 1045 11.91 11.04 -37.43
CA VAL A 1045 10.64 11.67 -37.10
C VAL A 1045 9.56 10.59 -37.08
N MET A 1046 8.97 10.36 -35.92
CA MET A 1046 8.04 9.27 -35.66
C MET A 1046 6.58 9.73 -35.78
N LEU A 1047 5.76 8.93 -36.47
CA LEU A 1047 4.29 9.04 -36.50
C LEU A 1047 3.66 7.97 -35.58
N LEU A 1048 2.33 7.95 -35.48
CA LEU A 1048 1.59 7.11 -34.53
C LEU A 1048 2.00 5.62 -34.55
N LYS A 1049 2.23 5.04 -35.74
CA LYS A 1049 2.61 3.63 -35.90
C LYS A 1049 4.02 3.30 -35.44
N ASP A 1050 4.91 4.30 -35.35
CA ASP A 1050 6.27 4.09 -34.87
C ASP A 1050 6.32 4.07 -33.33
N ILE A 1051 5.35 4.67 -32.63
CA ILE A 1051 5.34 4.79 -31.16
C ILE A 1051 4.46 3.77 -30.40
N LYS A 1052 3.80 2.87 -31.14
CA LYS A 1052 2.99 1.77 -30.60
C LYS A 1052 3.82 0.68 -29.94
#